data_AF-A0A1Y0MWI2-F1
#
_entry.id   AF-A0A1Y0MWI2-F1
#
_cell.length_a   1.000
_cell.length_b   1.000
_cell.length_c   1.000
_cell.angle_alpha   90.00
_cell.angle_beta   90.00
_cell.angle_gamma   90.00
#
_symmetry.space_group_name_H-M   'P 1'
#
loop_
_entity.id
_entity.type
_entity.pdbx_description
1 polymer ?
#
loop_
_entity_poly.entity_id
_entity_poly.type
_entity_poly.pdbx_seq_one_letter_code
_entity_poly.pdbx_strand_id
1 'polypeptide(L)'
;MLKSSKTIMIKILTFLSFLFLISCNNDKDEVKYKIGFSQCISKDDWRKAMDHEMNIEASLYSEIDFKIFQANEDIELQKSHIRSMIKNRFDVIIISPLRPEPLVSLVEEAHDKGIPVIIVDRKINSQKFTAYVGANNLDVGRNAANYIASLHENKINILEIKGSDNSSPVIERELGFDQIVDTKDNISIVYKIKDEDIHERVAQILDSLNVKPIDYIYAFNDAIAYDTWKIAKGKGLEKQIKFIGVDGLNGDNNGIQLVKKGVLTASILYPTGGDQAIKIAIKILKNKEISKNNILSTTVIDYRNADIMKNQYDRINKHQKDIENQQDKIKQQEETYTTQSNTLKLLLALLILSILLATFSIYSGYSLKKKKRELEIQNDKITVQRNQIKKINEAKTNFFTGLSHEFKTPITLILSSVDSLSNNKTIRDSKLLREVGLIFNNSKRLLRLINQLIDFRKIEDKKFILKASKTNLYQFSNSIYKDFEREAQKRNINFHLTTNNEYLDVYLDRNLMDKVYFNLLSNSFKFTPNNGTISITITDNIESNFVKIYFKDSGIGIPENEINNVFKAFYQGSNNNKSSSGIGLHLSKEFIELHKGTINVGSDKITEFVIKLYKDNVHLSSDEIVFEPEIIDSPILNFNTDYEDDAFTLKSGLSKENRDTILIIEDNQDLIKYLKNKLSLEYNVNTSDGNGALDKAFDLIPDIIICDVNLPEKNGFEICDILKKDIRTSHIPCIILTAYDSKESYIKGLESGADLFLTKPFSFAILYRSVKNLLYNREKLRKHYIKNIYKTEPTEKNNLFEQDFIDEMNKHIYENLDDSSFSVEQLAVKLKISRIQLYRKIKAILNISISDYIQNIRLEKAKSLLKESTLSISEIAYSVGFSSPSYFSSTFKNKFKLSPKSYRGN
;
A
#
# COMPACT_ATOMS: atom_id res chain seq x y z
N MET A 1 -13.68 17.50 1.77
CA MET A 1 -12.88 18.01 0.63
C MET A 1 -12.70 17.02 -0.53
N LEU A 2 -12.45 15.71 -0.29
CA LEU A 2 -12.31 14.71 -1.37
C LEU A 2 -13.56 14.52 -2.26
N LYS A 3 -14.78 14.73 -1.72
CA LYS A 3 -16.02 14.69 -2.51
C LYS A 3 -16.09 15.81 -3.58
N SER A 4 -15.64 17.02 -3.26
CA SER A 4 -15.70 18.18 -4.16
C SER A 4 -14.78 18.05 -5.38
N SER A 5 -13.61 17.41 -5.22
CA SER A 5 -12.67 17.14 -6.32
C SER A 5 -13.22 16.14 -7.34
N LYS A 6 -13.92 15.09 -6.89
CA LYS A 6 -14.56 14.12 -7.80
C LYS A 6 -15.68 14.77 -8.61
N THR A 7 -16.46 15.66 -8.01
CA THR A 7 -17.57 16.34 -8.69
C THR A 7 -17.08 17.27 -9.80
N ILE A 8 -15.94 17.94 -9.59
CA ILE A 8 -15.32 18.82 -10.61
C ILE A 8 -14.76 18.00 -11.77
N MET A 9 -14.09 16.88 -11.48
CA MET A 9 -13.54 16.01 -12.53
C MET A 9 -14.65 15.37 -13.38
N ILE A 10 -15.76 14.94 -12.75
CA ILE A 10 -16.92 14.41 -13.47
C ILE A 10 -17.56 15.48 -14.36
N LYS A 11 -17.71 16.72 -13.85
CA LYS A 11 -18.26 17.84 -14.63
C LYS A 11 -17.39 18.18 -15.85
N ILE A 12 -16.07 18.15 -15.71
CA ILE A 12 -15.13 18.37 -16.82
C ILE A 12 -15.22 17.23 -17.84
N LEU A 13 -15.29 15.97 -17.39
CA LEU A 13 -15.43 14.82 -18.27
C LEU A 13 -16.75 14.85 -19.05
N THR A 14 -17.85 15.22 -18.39
CA THR A 14 -19.15 15.38 -19.06
C THR A 14 -19.16 16.55 -20.05
N PHE A 15 -18.46 17.64 -19.74
CA PHE A 15 -18.35 18.79 -20.66
C PHE A 15 -17.51 18.47 -21.89
N LEU A 16 -16.38 17.74 -21.72
CA LEU A 16 -15.57 17.23 -22.83
C LEU A 16 -16.33 16.20 -23.68
N SER A 17 -17.10 15.31 -23.06
CA SER A 17 -17.97 14.37 -23.77
C SER A 17 -19.05 15.09 -24.60
N PHE A 18 -19.64 16.16 -24.04
CA PHE A 18 -20.62 16.98 -24.74
C PHE A 18 -20.02 17.75 -25.94
N LEU A 19 -18.76 18.22 -25.80
CA LEU A 19 -18.01 18.83 -26.91
C LEU A 19 -17.67 17.84 -28.03
N PHE A 20 -17.37 16.57 -27.70
CA PHE A 20 -17.17 15.52 -28.70
C PHE A 20 -18.46 15.15 -29.45
N LEU A 21 -19.62 15.22 -28.79
CA LEU A 21 -20.92 14.93 -29.41
C LEU A 21 -21.39 16.03 -30.37
N ILE A 22 -20.98 17.29 -30.16
CA ILE A 22 -21.35 18.42 -31.04
C ILE A 22 -20.47 18.47 -32.31
N SER A 23 -19.35 17.74 -32.36
CA SER A 23 -18.41 17.80 -33.49
C SER A 23 -18.75 16.87 -34.68
N CYS A 24 -19.85 16.12 -34.62
CA CYS A 24 -20.26 15.17 -35.67
C CYS A 24 -21.56 15.62 -36.35
N ASN A 25 -21.59 16.83 -36.90
CA ASN A 25 -22.56 17.17 -37.95
C ASN A 25 -21.78 17.33 -39.26
N ASN A 26 -21.70 16.24 -40.02
CA ASN A 26 -21.42 16.33 -41.45
C ASN A 26 -22.75 16.65 -42.12
N ASP A 27 -22.94 17.91 -42.50
CA ASP A 27 -23.93 18.26 -43.52
C ASP A 27 -23.49 17.58 -44.82
N LYS A 28 -24.01 16.39 -45.07
CA LYS A 28 -23.97 15.79 -46.40
C LYS A 28 -25.02 16.52 -47.23
N ASP A 29 -24.61 17.06 -48.37
CA ASP A 29 -25.54 17.60 -49.37
C ASP A 29 -26.62 16.55 -49.66
N GLU A 30 -27.83 16.77 -49.15
CA GLU A 30 -28.96 15.90 -49.40
C GLU A 30 -29.39 16.06 -50.86
N VAL A 31 -29.24 14.98 -51.63
CA VAL A 31 -29.86 14.81 -52.95
C VAL A 31 -31.35 15.12 -52.83
N LYS A 32 -31.81 16.19 -53.51
CA LYS A 32 -33.10 16.81 -53.25
C LYS A 32 -34.16 16.48 -54.30
N TYR A 33 -33.77 16.16 -55.53
CA TYR A 33 -34.70 15.93 -56.65
C TYR A 33 -34.30 14.74 -57.53
N LYS A 34 -35.26 13.94 -57.97
CA LYS A 34 -35.09 12.78 -58.87
C LYS A 34 -35.58 13.11 -60.27
N ILE A 35 -34.71 13.00 -61.26
CA ILE A 35 -35.03 13.20 -62.67
C ILE A 35 -34.81 11.86 -63.39
N GLY A 36 -35.79 11.43 -64.17
CA GLY A 36 -35.74 10.15 -64.86
C GLY A 36 -35.95 10.34 -66.35
N PHE A 37 -35.10 9.71 -67.17
CA PHE A 37 -35.18 9.78 -68.62
C PHE A 37 -35.47 8.40 -69.22
N SER A 38 -36.59 8.26 -69.94
CA SER A 38 -36.93 7.05 -70.70
C SER A 38 -36.50 7.20 -72.15
N GLN A 39 -35.36 6.59 -72.49
CA GLN A 39 -34.77 6.61 -73.83
C GLN A 39 -35.31 5.45 -74.68
N CYS A 40 -35.68 5.71 -75.94
CA CYS A 40 -36.30 4.70 -76.82
C CYS A 40 -35.31 3.73 -77.47
N ILE A 41 -34.11 4.21 -77.82
CA ILE A 41 -33.08 3.48 -78.57
C ILE A 41 -31.73 3.71 -77.90
N SER A 42 -30.89 2.67 -77.82
CA SER A 42 -29.63 2.72 -77.05
C SER A 42 -28.36 2.48 -77.87
N LYS A 43 -28.49 1.96 -79.10
CA LYS A 43 -27.34 1.46 -79.87
C LYS A 43 -26.76 2.47 -80.85
N ASP A 44 -27.53 3.49 -81.25
CA ASP A 44 -27.10 4.49 -82.21
C ASP A 44 -26.28 5.62 -81.54
N ASP A 45 -25.36 6.20 -82.31
CA ASP A 45 -24.42 7.18 -81.78
C ASP A 45 -25.07 8.53 -81.46
N TRP A 46 -26.21 8.85 -82.07
CA TRP A 46 -26.98 10.04 -81.77
C TRP A 46 -27.61 9.97 -80.37
N ARG A 47 -28.17 8.82 -80.00
CA ARG A 47 -28.69 8.60 -78.64
C ARG A 47 -27.60 8.57 -77.60
N LYS A 48 -26.46 7.95 -77.89
CA LYS A 48 -25.29 8.00 -76.97
C LYS A 48 -24.81 9.42 -76.75
N ALA A 49 -24.79 10.25 -77.79
CA ALA A 49 -24.43 11.67 -77.66
C ALA A 49 -25.43 12.41 -76.77
N MET A 50 -26.75 12.21 -76.97
CA MET A 50 -27.81 12.77 -76.11
C MET A 50 -27.65 12.34 -74.65
N ASP A 51 -27.49 11.03 -74.41
CA ASP A 51 -27.34 10.47 -73.06
C ASP A 51 -26.09 11.03 -72.36
N HIS A 52 -25.00 11.18 -73.11
CA HIS A 52 -23.76 11.75 -72.60
C HIS A 52 -23.95 13.23 -72.21
N GLU A 53 -24.51 14.05 -73.10
CA GLU A 53 -24.85 15.47 -72.83
C GLU A 53 -25.74 15.64 -71.60
N MET A 54 -26.76 14.80 -71.46
CA MET A 54 -27.65 14.82 -70.29
C MET A 54 -26.90 14.52 -68.99
N ASN A 55 -26.03 13.50 -68.98
CA ASN A 55 -25.26 13.15 -67.78
C ASN A 55 -24.29 14.27 -67.39
N ILE A 56 -23.63 14.90 -68.36
CA ILE A 56 -22.73 16.03 -68.12
C ILE A 56 -23.51 17.19 -67.51
N GLU A 57 -24.60 17.61 -68.16
CA GLU A 57 -25.39 18.74 -67.67
C GLU A 57 -25.96 18.43 -66.28
N ALA A 58 -26.41 17.20 -66.04
CA ALA A 58 -26.91 16.79 -64.73
C ALA A 58 -25.82 16.83 -63.64
N SER A 59 -24.58 16.48 -63.98
CA SER A 59 -23.44 16.51 -63.05
C SER A 59 -23.06 17.92 -62.57
N LEU A 60 -23.56 18.97 -63.23
CA LEU A 60 -23.37 20.37 -62.82
C LEU A 60 -24.26 20.75 -61.63
N TYR A 61 -25.22 19.91 -61.26
CA TYR A 61 -26.20 20.16 -60.20
C TYR A 61 -26.07 19.07 -59.13
N SER A 62 -25.44 19.38 -58.00
CA SER A 62 -25.25 18.41 -56.91
C SER A 62 -26.56 18.00 -56.24
N GLU A 63 -27.62 18.78 -56.41
CA GLU A 63 -28.93 18.56 -55.80
C GLU A 63 -29.82 17.52 -56.52
N ILE A 64 -29.39 16.94 -57.66
CA ILE A 64 -30.21 16.03 -58.47
C ILE A 64 -29.68 14.58 -58.57
N ASP A 65 -30.60 13.62 -58.56
CA ASP A 65 -30.37 12.21 -58.90
C ASP A 65 -30.97 11.95 -60.29
N PHE A 66 -30.11 11.96 -61.31
CA PHE A 66 -30.50 11.74 -62.70
C PHE A 66 -30.29 10.27 -63.11
N LYS A 67 -31.31 9.66 -63.71
CA LYS A 67 -31.26 8.26 -64.18
C LYS A 67 -31.79 8.10 -65.60
N ILE A 68 -31.04 7.39 -66.42
CA ILE A 68 -31.45 7.02 -67.79
C ILE A 68 -31.92 5.57 -67.80
N PHE A 69 -33.08 5.33 -68.41
CA PHE A 69 -33.69 4.02 -68.62
C PHE A 69 -33.74 3.70 -70.12
N GLN A 70 -33.06 2.63 -70.54
CA GLN A 70 -32.87 2.28 -71.94
C GLN A 70 -33.90 1.25 -72.42
N ALA A 71 -34.82 1.63 -73.31
CA ALA A 71 -35.88 0.75 -73.78
C ALA A 71 -35.46 -0.19 -74.93
N ASN A 72 -34.33 0.05 -75.59
CA ASN A 72 -33.78 -0.83 -76.63
C ASN A 72 -34.81 -1.23 -77.73
N GLU A 73 -35.59 -0.26 -78.22
CA GLU A 73 -36.65 -0.46 -79.23
C GLU A 73 -37.86 -1.31 -78.76
N ASP A 74 -37.94 -1.64 -77.47
CA ASP A 74 -39.09 -2.34 -76.88
C ASP A 74 -40.09 -1.34 -76.27
N ILE A 75 -41.28 -1.26 -76.88
CA ILE A 75 -42.34 -0.35 -76.44
C ILE A 75 -42.92 -0.73 -75.06
N GLU A 76 -42.99 -2.02 -74.73
CA GLU A 76 -43.52 -2.48 -73.44
C GLU A 76 -42.51 -2.23 -72.32
N LEU A 77 -41.22 -2.38 -72.61
CA LEU A 77 -40.15 -1.98 -71.69
C LEU A 77 -40.18 -0.46 -71.47
N GLN A 78 -40.37 0.34 -72.52
CA GLN A 78 -40.48 1.79 -72.38
C GLN A 78 -41.67 2.22 -71.49
N LYS A 79 -42.82 1.56 -71.66
CA LYS A 79 -43.99 1.74 -70.78
C LYS A 79 -43.67 1.38 -69.33
N SER A 80 -42.93 0.29 -69.10
CA SER A 80 -42.49 -0.14 -67.76
C SER A 80 -41.63 0.91 -67.07
N HIS A 81 -40.66 1.51 -67.78
CA HIS A 81 -39.84 2.60 -67.24
C HIS A 81 -40.69 3.78 -66.77
N ILE A 82 -41.62 4.24 -67.62
CA ILE A 82 -42.49 5.38 -67.31
C ILE A 82 -43.39 5.07 -66.11
N ARG A 83 -44.03 3.89 -66.07
CA ARG A 83 -44.83 3.45 -64.92
C ARG A 83 -44.02 3.39 -63.64
N SER A 84 -42.78 2.89 -63.70
CA SER A 84 -41.88 2.85 -62.56
C SER A 84 -41.55 4.25 -62.04
N MET A 85 -41.27 5.20 -62.94
CA MET A 85 -40.99 6.58 -62.55
C MET A 85 -42.19 7.28 -61.92
N ILE A 86 -43.40 7.08 -62.48
CA ILE A 86 -44.66 7.58 -61.90
C ILE A 86 -44.88 6.98 -60.50
N LYS A 87 -44.73 5.65 -60.36
CA LYS A 87 -44.94 4.94 -59.09
C LYS A 87 -43.95 5.40 -58.01
N ASN A 88 -42.70 5.62 -58.40
CA ASN A 88 -41.63 6.06 -57.50
C ASN A 88 -41.59 7.59 -57.27
N ARG A 89 -42.57 8.33 -57.80
CA ARG A 89 -42.69 9.79 -57.68
C ARG A 89 -41.40 10.53 -58.05
N PHE A 90 -40.92 10.30 -59.26
CA PHE A 90 -39.87 11.16 -59.83
C PHE A 90 -40.38 12.60 -59.94
N ASP A 91 -39.50 13.57 -59.69
CA ASP A 91 -39.85 14.99 -59.67
C ASP A 91 -39.97 15.57 -61.09
N VAL A 92 -39.25 15.01 -62.07
CA VAL A 92 -39.42 15.29 -63.50
C VAL A 92 -39.19 14.01 -64.30
N ILE A 93 -40.04 13.75 -65.30
CA ILE A 93 -39.89 12.64 -66.24
C ILE A 93 -39.58 13.19 -67.63
N ILE A 94 -38.47 12.74 -68.22
CA ILE A 94 -38.08 13.04 -69.60
C ILE A 94 -38.34 11.80 -70.45
N ILE A 95 -38.89 11.96 -71.65
CA ILE A 95 -39.27 10.83 -72.52
C ILE A 95 -38.90 11.16 -73.97
N SER A 96 -38.13 10.26 -74.60
CA SER A 96 -38.05 10.20 -76.06
C SER A 96 -38.95 9.07 -76.55
N PRO A 97 -40.17 9.35 -77.04
CA PRO A 97 -41.15 8.31 -77.35
C PRO A 97 -40.73 7.46 -78.55
N LEU A 98 -40.71 6.13 -78.44
CA LEU A 98 -40.41 5.25 -79.58
C LEU A 98 -41.43 5.43 -80.71
N ARG A 99 -42.73 5.53 -80.35
CA ARG A 99 -43.87 5.76 -81.25
C ARG A 99 -44.83 6.80 -80.66
N PRO A 100 -45.56 7.56 -81.50
CA PRO A 100 -46.35 8.71 -81.04
C PRO A 100 -47.62 8.35 -80.23
N GLU A 101 -48.21 7.19 -80.47
CA GLU A 101 -49.48 6.75 -79.85
C GLU A 101 -49.34 5.94 -78.55
N PRO A 102 -48.50 4.88 -78.47
CA PRO A 102 -48.60 3.90 -77.38
C PRO A 102 -48.26 4.42 -75.98
N LEU A 103 -47.66 5.60 -75.88
CA LEU A 103 -47.25 6.21 -74.60
C LEU A 103 -48.20 7.31 -74.13
N VAL A 104 -49.18 7.73 -74.95
CA VAL A 104 -50.07 8.86 -74.65
C VAL A 104 -50.73 8.69 -73.28
N SER A 105 -51.36 7.54 -73.03
CA SER A 105 -52.07 7.29 -71.76
C SER A 105 -51.18 7.42 -70.53
N LEU A 106 -49.90 7.02 -70.60
CA LEU A 106 -48.95 7.12 -69.50
C LEU A 106 -48.43 8.55 -69.30
N VAL A 107 -48.24 9.29 -70.40
CA VAL A 107 -47.83 10.70 -70.33
C VAL A 107 -48.95 11.53 -69.72
N GLU A 108 -50.20 11.31 -70.15
CA GLU A 108 -51.36 11.96 -69.57
C GLU A 108 -51.55 11.59 -68.09
N GLU A 109 -51.33 10.31 -67.73
CA GLU A 109 -51.38 9.87 -66.33
C GLU A 109 -50.33 10.60 -65.46
N ALA A 110 -49.09 10.72 -65.93
CA ALA A 110 -48.03 11.44 -65.21
C ALA A 110 -48.38 12.93 -65.06
N HIS A 111 -48.84 13.56 -66.14
CA HIS A 111 -49.23 14.97 -66.15
C HIS A 111 -50.43 15.24 -65.22
N ASP A 112 -51.47 14.41 -65.26
CA ASP A 112 -52.66 14.55 -64.42
C ASP A 112 -52.34 14.29 -62.92
N LYS A 113 -51.28 13.52 -62.62
CA LYS A 113 -50.71 13.36 -61.27
C LYS A 113 -49.80 14.52 -60.84
N GLY A 114 -49.64 15.54 -61.69
CA GLY A 114 -48.81 16.72 -61.41
C GLY A 114 -47.31 16.47 -61.55
N ILE A 115 -46.88 15.36 -62.17
CA ILE A 115 -45.47 15.10 -62.47
C ILE A 115 -45.15 15.78 -63.81
N PRO A 116 -44.22 16.75 -63.85
CA PRO A 116 -43.80 17.38 -65.09
C PRO A 116 -43.20 16.39 -66.08
N VAL A 117 -43.69 16.41 -67.33
CA VAL A 117 -43.22 15.54 -68.41
C VAL A 117 -42.57 16.38 -69.50
N ILE A 118 -41.30 16.12 -69.78
CA ILE A 118 -40.57 16.70 -70.89
C ILE A 118 -40.49 15.67 -72.02
N ILE A 119 -41.01 16.02 -73.19
CA ILE A 119 -40.87 15.21 -74.40
C ILE A 119 -39.64 15.70 -75.17
N VAL A 120 -38.73 14.80 -75.52
CA VAL A 120 -37.50 15.15 -76.24
C VAL A 120 -37.39 14.40 -77.56
N ASP A 121 -36.89 15.08 -78.58
CA ASP A 121 -36.67 14.60 -79.95
C ASP A 121 -37.96 14.20 -80.68
N ARG A 122 -38.53 13.05 -80.33
CA ARG A 122 -39.73 12.47 -80.94
C ARG A 122 -40.99 13.04 -80.27
N LYS A 123 -42.08 13.19 -81.02
CA LYS A 123 -43.35 13.73 -80.52
C LYS A 123 -44.33 12.62 -80.13
N ILE A 124 -45.28 12.98 -79.27
CA ILE A 124 -46.46 12.18 -78.93
C ILE A 124 -47.72 12.87 -79.46
N ASN A 125 -48.78 12.09 -79.68
CA ASN A 125 -50.08 12.62 -80.13
C ASN A 125 -50.96 13.09 -78.95
N SER A 126 -50.39 13.93 -78.07
CA SER A 126 -51.14 14.58 -76.99
C SER A 126 -50.54 15.96 -76.68
N GLN A 127 -51.35 16.85 -76.14
CA GLN A 127 -50.93 18.18 -75.67
C GLN A 127 -50.68 18.23 -74.16
N LYS A 128 -50.96 17.14 -73.43
CA LYS A 128 -50.83 17.03 -71.97
C LYS A 128 -49.40 16.62 -71.57
N PHE A 129 -48.45 17.49 -71.86
CA PHE A 129 -47.07 17.39 -71.38
C PHE A 129 -46.58 18.80 -71.05
N THR A 130 -45.51 18.89 -70.27
CA THR A 130 -45.02 20.17 -69.71
C THR A 130 -44.19 20.96 -70.71
N ALA A 131 -43.22 20.31 -71.35
CA ALA A 131 -42.39 20.95 -72.37
C ALA A 131 -41.94 19.95 -73.45
N TYR A 132 -41.73 20.45 -74.67
CA TYR A 132 -41.10 19.75 -75.77
C TYR A 132 -39.73 20.35 -76.06
N VAL A 133 -38.75 19.51 -76.34
CA VAL A 133 -37.38 19.88 -76.74
C VAL A 133 -36.99 19.08 -77.98
N GLY A 134 -36.66 19.75 -79.07
CA GLY A 134 -36.24 19.07 -80.30
C GLY A 134 -36.07 20.05 -81.44
N ALA A 135 -35.41 19.62 -82.52
CA ALA A 135 -35.32 20.44 -83.72
C ALA A 135 -36.56 20.31 -84.59
N ASN A 136 -36.80 21.32 -85.44
CA ASN A 136 -37.91 21.31 -86.38
C ASN A 136 -37.60 20.38 -87.56
N ASN A 137 -38.15 19.16 -87.56
CA ASN A 137 -37.91 18.17 -88.61
C ASN A 137 -38.48 18.58 -89.98
N LEU A 138 -39.49 19.47 -90.02
CA LEU A 138 -39.92 20.09 -91.29
C LEU A 138 -38.80 20.94 -91.89
N ASP A 139 -38.14 21.75 -91.07
CA ASP A 139 -37.05 22.61 -91.54
C ASP A 139 -35.80 21.79 -91.90
N VAL A 140 -35.57 20.65 -91.25
CA VAL A 140 -34.53 19.68 -91.66
C VAL A 140 -34.77 19.22 -93.10
N GLY A 141 -35.99 18.75 -93.41
CA GLY A 141 -36.38 18.34 -94.76
C GLY A 141 -36.29 19.47 -95.77
N ARG A 142 -36.81 20.67 -95.42
CA ARG A 142 -36.72 21.86 -96.26
C ARG A 142 -35.28 22.27 -96.53
N ASN A 143 -34.40 22.21 -95.53
CA ASN A 143 -32.99 22.56 -95.67
C ASN A 143 -32.26 21.58 -96.58
N ALA A 144 -32.52 20.28 -96.47
CA ALA A 144 -31.98 19.28 -97.40
C ALA A 144 -32.42 19.58 -98.84
N ALA A 145 -33.72 19.80 -99.06
CA ALA A 145 -34.25 20.09 -100.40
C ALA A 145 -33.72 21.41 -100.97
N ASN A 146 -33.71 22.48 -100.17
CA ASN A 146 -33.17 23.79 -100.58
C ASN A 146 -31.68 23.71 -100.90
N TYR A 147 -30.91 22.94 -100.14
CA TYR A 147 -29.49 22.72 -100.42
C TYR A 147 -29.30 22.03 -101.77
N ILE A 148 -30.03 20.94 -102.04
CA ILE A 148 -29.99 20.25 -103.34
C ILE A 148 -30.40 21.19 -104.48
N ALA A 149 -31.49 21.94 -104.30
CA ALA A 149 -32.00 22.90 -105.27
C ALA A 149 -30.98 23.99 -105.64
N SER A 150 -30.11 24.36 -104.69
CA SER A 150 -29.15 25.45 -104.87
C SER A 150 -27.88 25.06 -105.63
N LEU A 151 -27.60 23.77 -105.80
CA LEU A 151 -26.33 23.28 -106.35
C LEU A 151 -26.32 23.15 -107.89
N HIS A 152 -27.49 23.10 -108.55
CA HIS A 152 -27.56 22.94 -110.01
C HIS A 152 -28.74 23.69 -110.65
N GLU A 153 -28.51 24.18 -111.87
CA GLU A 153 -29.54 24.82 -112.72
C GLU A 153 -30.31 23.81 -113.59
N ASN A 154 -29.81 22.58 -113.73
CA ASN A 154 -30.41 21.51 -114.53
C ASN A 154 -31.38 20.63 -113.71
N LYS A 155 -32.13 19.75 -114.39
CA LYS A 155 -33.02 18.77 -113.75
C LYS A 155 -32.24 17.77 -112.89
N ILE A 156 -32.64 17.62 -111.63
CA ILE A 156 -32.01 16.78 -110.61
C ILE A 156 -32.94 15.60 -110.27
N ASN A 157 -32.39 14.39 -110.31
CA ASN A 157 -33.09 13.17 -109.91
C ASN A 157 -32.63 12.70 -108.52
N ILE A 158 -33.60 12.48 -107.62
CA ILE A 158 -33.34 12.16 -106.22
C ILE A 158 -33.86 10.77 -105.88
N LEU A 159 -33.05 10.01 -105.13
CA LEU A 159 -33.48 8.85 -104.36
C LEU A 159 -33.59 9.22 -102.88
N GLU A 160 -34.79 9.10 -102.32
CA GLU A 160 -35.09 9.38 -100.93
C GLU A 160 -35.14 8.08 -100.11
N ILE A 161 -34.42 8.04 -98.97
CA ILE A 161 -34.31 6.86 -98.09
C ILE A 161 -34.71 7.26 -96.66
N LYS A 162 -35.83 6.71 -96.19
CA LYS A 162 -36.48 7.15 -94.95
C LYS A 162 -36.02 6.41 -93.69
N GLY A 163 -35.60 5.16 -93.83
CA GLY A 163 -35.52 4.23 -92.71
C GLY A 163 -36.83 3.45 -92.54
N SER A 164 -36.85 2.51 -91.58
CA SER A 164 -37.98 1.61 -91.32
C SER A 164 -38.94 2.10 -90.23
N ASP A 165 -38.67 3.24 -89.57
CA ASP A 165 -39.51 3.72 -88.47
C ASP A 165 -40.58 4.74 -88.93
N ASN A 166 -41.81 4.56 -88.47
CA ASN A 166 -42.91 5.52 -88.66
C ASN A 166 -42.89 6.60 -87.56
N SER A 167 -41.70 7.08 -87.22
CA SER A 167 -41.51 8.07 -86.16
C SER A 167 -41.90 9.48 -86.63
N SER A 168 -42.15 10.41 -85.69
CA SER A 168 -42.50 11.78 -86.05
C SER A 168 -41.39 12.51 -86.85
N PRO A 169 -40.08 12.30 -86.58
CA PRO A 169 -39.03 12.88 -87.42
C PRO A 169 -39.09 12.43 -88.88
N VAL A 170 -39.35 11.15 -89.14
CA VAL A 170 -39.45 10.63 -90.52
C VAL A 170 -40.61 11.29 -91.27
N ILE A 171 -41.79 11.34 -90.67
CA ILE A 171 -42.97 11.95 -91.29
C ILE A 171 -42.73 13.45 -91.58
N GLU A 172 -42.18 14.18 -90.61
CA GLU A 172 -41.94 15.62 -90.75
C GLU A 172 -40.82 15.95 -91.74
N ARG A 173 -39.74 15.16 -91.79
CA ARG A 173 -38.66 15.34 -92.77
C ARG A 173 -39.16 15.11 -94.20
N GLU A 174 -39.97 14.07 -94.42
CA GLU A 174 -40.62 13.79 -95.71
C GLU A 174 -41.49 14.98 -96.15
N LEU A 175 -42.40 15.42 -95.27
CA LEU A 175 -43.29 16.54 -95.57
C LEU A 175 -42.53 17.84 -95.87
N GLY A 176 -41.49 18.14 -95.09
CA GLY A 176 -40.67 19.33 -95.30
C GLY A 176 -39.87 19.29 -96.59
N PHE A 177 -39.38 18.11 -96.97
CA PHE A 177 -38.65 17.90 -98.21
C PHE A 177 -39.57 18.02 -99.43
N ASP A 178 -40.72 17.32 -99.40
CA ASP A 178 -41.73 17.35 -100.47
C ASP A 178 -42.26 18.78 -100.70
N GLN A 179 -42.47 19.58 -99.63
CA GLN A 179 -42.90 20.99 -99.75
C GLN A 179 -41.98 21.85 -100.61
N ILE A 180 -40.67 21.59 -100.64
CA ILE A 180 -39.74 22.34 -101.46
C ILE A 180 -39.64 21.72 -102.86
N VAL A 181 -39.57 20.40 -102.95
CA VAL A 181 -39.49 19.69 -104.24
C VAL A 181 -40.70 20.00 -105.12
N ASP A 182 -41.91 19.99 -104.55
CA ASP A 182 -43.16 20.26 -105.28
C ASP A 182 -43.24 21.70 -105.81
N THR A 183 -42.44 22.62 -105.27
CA THR A 183 -42.38 24.04 -105.71
C THR A 183 -41.27 24.32 -106.73
N LYS A 184 -40.41 23.33 -107.03
CA LYS A 184 -39.21 23.50 -107.84
C LYS A 184 -39.22 22.57 -109.05
N ASP A 185 -39.42 23.13 -110.24
CA ASP A 185 -39.49 22.37 -111.50
C ASP A 185 -38.18 21.65 -111.89
N ASN A 186 -37.04 22.03 -111.29
CA ASN A 186 -35.74 21.44 -111.56
C ASN A 186 -35.41 20.24 -110.66
N ILE A 187 -36.29 19.79 -109.76
CA ILE A 187 -36.04 18.64 -108.87
C ILE A 187 -37.14 17.62 -109.01
N SER A 188 -36.78 16.33 -109.09
CA SER A 188 -37.75 15.24 -109.07
C SER A 188 -37.29 14.07 -108.23
N ILE A 189 -38.16 13.57 -107.35
CA ILE A 189 -37.93 12.34 -106.59
C ILE A 189 -38.31 11.16 -107.48
N VAL A 190 -37.33 10.37 -107.86
CA VAL A 190 -37.48 9.27 -108.82
C VAL A 190 -37.72 7.94 -108.12
N TYR A 191 -37.18 7.79 -106.91
CA TYR A 191 -37.35 6.63 -106.06
C TYR A 191 -37.51 7.05 -104.60
N LYS A 192 -38.41 6.39 -103.88
CA LYS A 192 -38.59 6.50 -102.42
C LYS A 192 -38.47 5.09 -101.81
N ILE A 193 -37.62 4.90 -100.80
CA ILE A 193 -37.48 3.63 -100.05
C ILE A 193 -38.02 3.82 -98.63
N LYS A 194 -38.91 2.92 -98.21
CA LYS A 194 -39.55 2.93 -96.87
C LYS A 194 -39.45 1.57 -96.11
N ASP A 195 -38.66 0.60 -96.60
CA ASP A 195 -38.68 -0.78 -96.13
C ASP A 195 -37.45 -1.17 -95.28
N GLU A 196 -37.52 -2.27 -94.52
CA GLU A 196 -36.44 -2.79 -93.66
C GLU A 196 -35.20 -3.26 -94.46
N ASP A 197 -35.39 -3.75 -95.68
CA ASP A 197 -34.31 -4.26 -96.55
C ASP A 197 -33.65 -3.15 -97.39
N ILE A 198 -33.26 -2.05 -96.75
CA ILE A 198 -32.66 -0.87 -97.40
C ILE A 198 -31.45 -1.26 -98.26
N HIS A 199 -30.57 -2.14 -97.74
CA HIS A 199 -29.34 -2.53 -98.43
C HIS A 199 -29.61 -3.22 -99.78
N GLU A 200 -30.52 -4.18 -99.82
CA GLU A 200 -30.84 -4.92 -101.05
C GLU A 200 -31.54 -4.00 -102.05
N ARG A 201 -32.50 -3.21 -101.60
CA ARG A 201 -33.27 -2.31 -102.47
C ARG A 201 -32.40 -1.21 -103.09
N VAL A 202 -31.49 -0.62 -102.30
CA VAL A 202 -30.51 0.35 -102.79
C VAL A 202 -29.60 -0.31 -103.84
N ALA A 203 -29.09 -1.52 -103.58
CA ALA A 203 -28.24 -2.23 -104.54
C ALA A 203 -28.97 -2.48 -105.88
N GLN A 204 -30.23 -2.92 -105.86
CA GLN A 204 -31.06 -3.14 -107.04
C GLN A 204 -31.29 -1.83 -107.84
N ILE A 205 -31.59 -0.73 -107.15
CA ILE A 205 -31.80 0.58 -107.81
C ILE A 205 -30.49 1.06 -108.47
N LEU A 206 -29.37 0.93 -107.77
CA LEU A 206 -28.05 1.34 -108.30
C LEU A 206 -27.61 0.51 -109.51
N ASP A 207 -28.04 -0.74 -109.65
CA ASP A 207 -27.81 -1.55 -110.85
C ASP A 207 -28.60 -1.07 -112.08
N SER A 208 -29.64 -0.26 -111.88
CA SER A 208 -30.54 0.23 -112.93
C SER A 208 -30.34 1.70 -113.34
N LEU A 209 -29.24 2.35 -112.92
CA LEU A 209 -28.98 3.78 -113.14
C LEU A 209 -29.01 4.23 -114.60
N ASN A 210 -28.69 3.34 -115.55
CA ASN A 210 -28.75 3.62 -116.99
C ASN A 210 -30.18 3.91 -117.50
N VAL A 211 -31.21 3.46 -116.77
CA VAL A 211 -32.63 3.65 -117.13
C VAL A 211 -33.20 4.93 -116.54
N LYS A 212 -32.83 5.23 -115.28
CA LYS A 212 -33.23 6.44 -114.57
C LYS A 212 -32.02 6.92 -113.74
N PRO A 213 -31.29 7.95 -114.20
CA PRO A 213 -30.11 8.41 -113.48
C PRO A 213 -30.51 9.02 -112.14
N ILE A 214 -29.66 8.89 -111.14
CA ILE A 214 -29.81 9.48 -109.81
C ILE A 214 -28.62 10.38 -109.57
N ASP A 215 -28.89 11.66 -109.25
CA ASP A 215 -27.85 12.66 -108.98
C ASP A 215 -27.60 12.79 -107.48
N TYR A 216 -28.67 12.72 -106.68
CA TYR A 216 -28.60 12.85 -105.21
C TYR A 216 -29.33 11.71 -104.50
N ILE A 217 -28.74 11.26 -103.40
CA ILE A 217 -29.37 10.40 -102.41
C ILE A 217 -29.59 11.23 -101.14
N TYR A 218 -30.86 11.40 -100.76
CA TYR A 218 -31.24 12.00 -99.49
C TYR A 218 -31.64 10.91 -98.51
N ALA A 219 -30.81 10.69 -97.49
CA ALA A 219 -31.03 9.72 -96.43
C ALA A 219 -31.41 10.45 -95.14
N PHE A 220 -32.39 9.92 -94.43
CA PHE A 220 -32.97 10.58 -93.25
C PHE A 220 -32.09 10.50 -91.99
N ASN A 221 -30.95 9.81 -92.04
CA ASN A 221 -29.88 9.95 -91.06
C ASN A 221 -28.51 9.67 -91.71
N ASP A 222 -27.43 10.05 -91.03
CA ASP A 222 -26.06 9.92 -91.53
C ASP A 222 -25.61 8.45 -91.63
N ALA A 223 -26.15 7.57 -90.78
CA ALA A 223 -25.84 6.14 -90.79
C ALA A 223 -26.33 5.47 -92.09
N ILE A 224 -27.60 5.69 -92.45
CA ILE A 224 -28.20 5.24 -93.71
C ILE A 224 -27.46 5.86 -94.90
N ALA A 225 -27.11 7.15 -94.81
CA ALA A 225 -26.35 7.83 -95.86
C ALA A 225 -24.98 7.16 -96.10
N TYR A 226 -24.27 6.84 -95.01
CA TYR A 226 -22.96 6.22 -95.06
C TYR A 226 -23.02 4.78 -95.57
N ASP A 227 -23.98 3.99 -95.11
CA ASP A 227 -24.16 2.62 -95.59
C ASP A 227 -24.56 2.58 -97.06
N THR A 228 -25.40 3.52 -97.51
CA THR A 228 -25.73 3.69 -98.93
C THR A 228 -24.51 4.07 -99.75
N TRP A 229 -23.65 4.96 -99.24
CA TRP A 229 -22.38 5.30 -99.88
C TRP A 229 -21.45 4.08 -100.00
N LYS A 230 -21.36 3.21 -98.99
CA LYS A 230 -20.56 1.98 -99.07
C LYS A 230 -21.05 1.06 -100.18
N ILE A 231 -22.36 0.91 -100.34
CA ILE A 231 -22.95 0.12 -101.44
C ILE A 231 -22.58 0.73 -102.80
N ALA A 232 -22.75 2.04 -102.96
CA ALA A 232 -22.39 2.74 -104.19
C ALA A 232 -20.90 2.63 -104.52
N LYS A 233 -20.03 2.74 -103.51
CA LYS A 233 -18.58 2.54 -103.64
C LYS A 233 -18.21 1.11 -104.05
N GLY A 234 -18.90 0.11 -103.50
CA GLY A 234 -18.74 -1.29 -103.91
C GLY A 234 -19.06 -1.53 -105.39
N LYS A 235 -19.87 -0.65 -105.99
CA LYS A 235 -20.26 -0.66 -107.41
C LYS A 235 -19.50 0.39 -108.26
N GLY A 236 -18.59 1.18 -107.69
CA GLY A 236 -17.83 2.23 -108.40
C GLY A 236 -18.63 3.47 -108.81
N LEU A 237 -19.75 3.73 -108.13
CA LEU A 237 -20.71 4.80 -108.44
C LEU A 237 -20.59 6.01 -107.50
N GLU A 238 -19.70 5.96 -106.52
CA GLU A 238 -19.60 6.96 -105.43
C GLU A 238 -19.21 8.36 -105.90
N LYS A 239 -18.62 8.49 -107.09
CA LYS A 239 -18.26 9.79 -107.68
C LYS A 239 -19.38 10.40 -108.52
N GLN A 240 -20.33 9.58 -108.97
CA GLN A 240 -21.44 9.99 -109.84
C GLN A 240 -22.63 10.49 -109.02
N ILE A 241 -22.78 10.00 -107.79
CA ILE A 241 -23.91 10.30 -106.91
C ILE A 241 -23.44 11.14 -105.73
N LYS A 242 -24.24 12.14 -105.35
CA LYS A 242 -24.05 12.96 -104.15
C LYS A 242 -24.91 12.45 -103.00
N PHE A 243 -24.37 12.40 -101.80
CA PHE A 243 -25.04 11.82 -100.63
C PHE A 243 -25.32 12.92 -99.61
N ILE A 244 -26.56 13.01 -99.14
CA ILE A 244 -26.98 13.95 -98.10
C ILE A 244 -27.57 13.15 -96.95
N GLY A 245 -27.01 13.36 -95.76
CA GLY A 245 -27.50 12.78 -94.52
C GLY A 245 -28.17 13.81 -93.61
N VAL A 246 -28.59 13.35 -92.44
CA VAL A 246 -29.14 14.15 -91.34
C VAL A 246 -28.52 13.62 -90.06
N ASP A 247 -28.23 14.50 -89.10
CA ASP A 247 -27.76 14.28 -87.73
C ASP A 247 -26.62 15.25 -87.47
N GLY A 248 -25.57 15.22 -88.29
CA GLY A 248 -24.48 16.18 -88.23
C GLY A 248 -23.61 16.01 -86.98
N LEU A 249 -23.49 14.79 -86.45
CA LEU A 249 -22.68 14.49 -85.29
C LEU A 249 -21.17 14.57 -85.60
N ASN A 250 -20.38 14.87 -84.57
CA ASN A 250 -18.92 14.68 -84.59
C ASN A 250 -18.57 13.21 -84.24
N GLY A 251 -17.46 12.70 -84.76
CA GLY A 251 -17.01 11.32 -84.51
C GLY A 251 -16.61 10.55 -85.76
N ASP A 252 -15.90 9.44 -85.57
CA ASP A 252 -15.44 8.63 -86.68
C ASP A 252 -16.62 7.92 -87.37
N ASN A 253 -16.86 8.30 -88.63
CA ASN A 253 -18.00 7.88 -89.46
C ASN A 253 -19.33 8.58 -89.15
N ASN A 254 -19.31 9.71 -88.44
CA ASN A 254 -20.48 10.58 -88.24
C ASN A 254 -20.51 11.76 -89.21
N GLY A 255 -21.66 12.43 -89.34
CA GLY A 255 -21.95 13.45 -90.35
C GLY A 255 -20.83 14.45 -90.65
N ILE A 256 -20.33 15.15 -89.63
CA ILE A 256 -19.29 16.18 -89.82
C ILE A 256 -18.03 15.58 -90.44
N GLN A 257 -17.58 14.44 -89.93
CA GLN A 257 -16.36 13.79 -90.38
C GLN A 257 -16.55 13.12 -91.75
N LEU A 258 -17.74 12.60 -92.05
CA LEU A 258 -18.07 12.06 -93.37
C LEU A 258 -18.10 13.16 -94.43
N VAL A 259 -18.64 14.35 -94.11
CA VAL A 259 -18.58 15.52 -95.00
C VAL A 259 -17.13 15.93 -95.24
N LYS A 260 -16.31 16.01 -94.19
CA LYS A 260 -14.87 16.33 -94.32
C LYS A 260 -14.09 15.31 -95.15
N LYS A 261 -14.42 14.02 -95.06
CA LYS A 261 -13.81 12.95 -95.86
C LYS A 261 -14.31 12.93 -97.31
N GLY A 262 -15.27 13.81 -97.68
CA GLY A 262 -15.91 13.82 -99.00
C GLY A 262 -16.83 12.63 -99.25
N VAL A 263 -17.23 11.92 -98.19
CA VAL A 263 -18.17 10.78 -98.26
C VAL A 263 -19.60 11.29 -98.40
N LEU A 264 -19.97 12.30 -97.59
CA LEU A 264 -21.23 13.02 -97.72
C LEU A 264 -20.97 14.39 -98.34
N THR A 265 -21.89 14.83 -99.21
CA THR A 265 -21.88 16.17 -99.79
C THR A 265 -22.35 17.21 -98.76
N ALA A 266 -23.33 16.82 -97.95
CA ALA A 266 -23.77 17.57 -96.79
C ALA A 266 -24.43 16.64 -95.76
N SER A 267 -24.52 17.12 -94.52
CA SER A 267 -25.35 16.55 -93.48
C SER A 267 -26.17 17.68 -92.85
N ILE A 268 -27.47 17.47 -92.64
CA ILE A 268 -28.31 18.45 -91.95
C ILE A 268 -28.18 18.25 -90.44
N LEU A 269 -27.68 19.25 -89.73
CA LEU A 269 -27.51 19.20 -88.28
C LEU A 269 -28.88 18.99 -87.62
N TYR A 270 -29.00 17.90 -86.89
CA TYR A 270 -30.13 17.64 -86.02
C TYR A 270 -29.63 17.52 -84.58
N PRO A 271 -29.72 18.60 -83.79
CA PRO A 271 -29.19 18.61 -82.43
C PRO A 271 -29.95 17.63 -81.53
N THR A 272 -29.20 16.93 -80.70
CA THR A 272 -29.65 16.02 -79.62
C THR A 272 -30.61 16.69 -78.65
N GLY A 273 -30.23 17.85 -78.10
CA GLY A 273 -31.06 18.58 -77.12
C GLY A 273 -31.02 18.00 -75.71
N GLY A 274 -30.05 17.11 -75.42
CA GLY A 274 -29.92 16.45 -74.12
C GLY A 274 -29.69 17.45 -72.99
N ASP A 275 -28.74 18.36 -73.16
CA ASP A 275 -28.42 19.42 -72.20
C ASP A 275 -29.63 20.34 -71.93
N GLN A 276 -30.35 20.75 -72.98
CA GLN A 276 -31.51 21.63 -72.86
C GLN A 276 -32.65 20.97 -72.10
N ALA A 277 -32.86 19.66 -72.27
CA ALA A 277 -33.87 18.91 -71.53
C ALA A 277 -33.57 18.93 -70.01
N ILE A 278 -32.30 18.77 -69.61
CA ILE A 278 -31.89 18.88 -68.20
C ILE A 278 -32.04 20.32 -67.69
N LYS A 279 -31.61 21.33 -68.45
CA LYS A 279 -31.78 22.75 -68.09
C LYS A 279 -33.25 23.11 -67.86
N ILE A 280 -34.16 22.59 -68.69
CA ILE A 280 -35.61 22.79 -68.53
C ILE A 280 -36.11 22.05 -67.30
N ALA A 281 -35.68 20.81 -67.06
CA ALA A 281 -36.03 20.07 -65.84
C ALA A 281 -35.61 20.85 -64.57
N ILE A 282 -34.40 21.41 -64.55
CA ILE A 282 -33.92 22.27 -63.45
C ILE A 282 -34.76 23.55 -63.32
N LYS A 283 -35.14 24.19 -64.42
CA LYS A 283 -36.03 25.36 -64.39
C LYS A 283 -37.39 25.01 -63.78
N ILE A 284 -37.96 23.87 -64.15
CA ILE A 284 -39.22 23.34 -63.58
C ILE A 284 -39.07 23.15 -62.07
N LEU A 285 -38.02 22.45 -61.62
CA LEU A 285 -37.77 22.20 -60.19
C LEU A 285 -37.54 23.49 -59.38
N LYS A 286 -37.00 24.54 -60.02
CA LYS A 286 -36.77 25.86 -59.43
C LYS A 286 -37.96 26.82 -59.61
N ASN A 287 -39.13 26.33 -60.05
CA ASN A 287 -40.33 27.13 -60.32
C ASN A 287 -40.07 28.36 -61.23
N LYS A 288 -39.18 28.22 -62.21
CA LYS A 288 -38.91 29.25 -63.21
C LYS A 288 -39.83 29.09 -64.41
N GLU A 289 -40.08 30.20 -65.10
CA GLU A 289 -40.88 30.21 -66.33
C GLU A 289 -40.18 29.39 -67.44
N ILE A 290 -40.98 28.58 -68.15
CA ILE A 290 -40.53 27.70 -69.23
C ILE A 290 -41.43 27.84 -70.46
N SER A 291 -40.84 27.75 -71.65
CA SER A 291 -41.61 27.62 -72.89
C SER A 291 -42.11 26.19 -73.06
N LYS A 292 -43.36 26.03 -73.50
CA LYS A 292 -43.92 24.71 -73.84
C LYS A 292 -43.19 24.07 -75.03
N ASN A 293 -42.74 24.86 -76.01
CA ASN A 293 -42.01 24.37 -77.18
C ASN A 293 -40.62 25.01 -77.24
N ASN A 294 -39.58 24.20 -77.15
CA ASN A 294 -38.18 24.63 -77.17
C ASN A 294 -37.53 24.06 -78.44
N ILE A 295 -37.71 24.79 -79.55
CA ILE A 295 -37.25 24.36 -80.87
C ILE A 295 -35.77 24.67 -81.03
N LEU A 296 -34.99 23.62 -81.28
CA LEU A 296 -33.54 23.74 -81.51
C LEU A 296 -33.27 24.10 -82.97
N SER A 297 -32.24 24.92 -83.19
CA SER A 297 -31.86 25.36 -84.53
C SER A 297 -31.19 24.22 -85.31
N THR A 298 -31.57 24.08 -86.58
CA THR A 298 -30.94 23.17 -87.54
C THR A 298 -30.18 23.98 -88.60
N THR A 299 -29.13 23.41 -89.19
CA THR A 299 -28.34 24.05 -90.23
C THR A 299 -27.72 23.02 -91.17
N VAL A 300 -27.33 23.43 -92.37
CA VAL A 300 -26.62 22.56 -93.33
C VAL A 300 -25.14 22.52 -92.97
N ILE A 301 -24.58 21.32 -92.82
CA ILE A 301 -23.15 21.09 -92.68
C ILE A 301 -22.61 20.60 -94.03
N ASP A 302 -21.74 21.38 -94.65
CA ASP A 302 -21.09 21.05 -95.91
C ASP A 302 -19.58 21.33 -95.84
N TYR A 303 -18.86 21.11 -96.94
CA TYR A 303 -17.40 21.30 -96.97
C TYR A 303 -16.95 22.72 -96.58
N ARG A 304 -17.81 23.74 -96.68
CA ARG A 304 -17.47 25.14 -96.39
C ARG A 304 -17.43 25.41 -94.89
N ASN A 305 -18.23 24.71 -94.09
CA ASN A 305 -18.34 24.94 -92.65
C ASN A 305 -17.96 23.73 -91.78
N ALA A 306 -17.77 22.52 -92.35
CA ALA A 306 -17.48 21.31 -91.59
C ALA A 306 -16.19 21.40 -90.76
N ASP A 307 -15.16 22.12 -91.23
CA ASP A 307 -13.94 22.37 -90.45
C ASP A 307 -14.20 23.23 -89.20
N ILE A 308 -14.98 24.30 -89.36
CA ILE A 308 -15.35 25.18 -88.25
C ILE A 308 -16.22 24.40 -87.26
N MET A 309 -17.22 23.67 -87.75
CA MET A 309 -18.09 22.83 -86.92
C MET A 309 -17.27 21.81 -86.11
N LYS A 310 -16.37 21.05 -86.77
CA LYS A 310 -15.48 20.11 -86.07
C LYS A 310 -14.64 20.79 -85.00
N ASN A 311 -14.02 21.93 -85.32
CA ASN A 311 -13.19 22.65 -84.36
C ASN A 311 -13.98 23.17 -83.15
N GLN A 312 -15.24 23.60 -83.35
CA GLN A 312 -16.13 23.98 -82.25
C GLN A 312 -16.48 22.76 -81.38
N TYR A 313 -16.86 21.64 -81.98
CA TYR A 313 -17.13 20.40 -81.25
C TYR A 313 -15.91 19.89 -80.48
N ASP A 314 -14.73 19.86 -81.10
CA ASP A 314 -13.49 19.45 -80.43
C ASP A 314 -13.16 20.36 -79.24
N ARG A 315 -13.43 21.67 -79.36
CA ARG A 315 -13.26 22.63 -78.27
C ARG A 315 -14.28 22.43 -77.14
N ILE A 316 -15.53 22.13 -77.47
CA ILE A 316 -16.58 21.80 -76.48
C ILE A 316 -16.18 20.54 -75.71
N ASN A 317 -15.78 19.47 -76.40
CA ASN A 317 -15.31 18.23 -75.76
C ASN A 317 -14.08 18.47 -74.87
N LYS A 318 -13.17 19.36 -75.27
CA LYS A 318 -12.03 19.76 -74.43
C LYS A 318 -12.48 20.51 -73.18
N HIS A 319 -13.34 21.52 -73.32
CA HIS A 319 -13.87 22.28 -72.18
C HIS A 319 -14.63 21.39 -71.20
N GLN A 320 -15.37 20.40 -71.70
CA GLN A 320 -16.04 19.41 -70.87
C GLN A 320 -15.05 18.59 -70.04
N LYS A 321 -14.01 18.05 -70.67
CA LYS A 321 -12.97 17.30 -69.97
C LYS A 321 -12.26 18.15 -68.92
N ASP A 322 -12.07 19.45 -69.19
CA ASP A 322 -11.52 20.39 -68.21
C ASP A 322 -12.46 20.57 -67.01
N ILE A 323 -13.78 20.63 -67.22
CA ILE A 323 -14.79 20.72 -66.14
C ILE A 323 -14.79 19.45 -65.28
N GLU A 324 -14.80 18.27 -65.88
CA GLU A 324 -14.74 16.98 -65.15
C GLU A 324 -13.49 16.93 -64.25
N ASN A 325 -12.33 17.28 -64.81
CA ASN A 325 -11.08 17.35 -64.04
C ASN A 325 -11.13 18.41 -62.92
N GLN A 326 -11.84 19.52 -63.11
CA GLN A 326 -12.02 20.54 -62.07
C GLN A 326 -12.92 20.03 -60.94
N GLN A 327 -14.03 19.36 -61.27
CA GLN A 327 -14.92 18.76 -60.26
C GLN A 327 -14.17 17.71 -59.42
N ASP A 328 -13.36 16.86 -60.05
CA ASP A 328 -12.53 15.88 -59.33
C ASP A 328 -11.53 16.56 -58.40
N LYS A 329 -10.89 17.65 -58.84
CA LYS A 329 -9.98 18.45 -57.99
C LYS A 329 -10.70 19.13 -56.83
N ILE A 330 -11.90 19.67 -57.06
CA ILE A 330 -12.72 20.27 -56.00
C ILE A 330 -13.05 19.21 -54.95
N LYS A 331 -13.48 18.02 -55.37
CA LYS A 331 -13.77 16.91 -54.47
C LYS A 331 -12.56 16.49 -53.63
N GLN A 332 -11.38 16.37 -54.27
CA GLN A 332 -10.14 16.09 -53.55
C GLN A 332 -9.76 17.21 -52.56
N GLN A 333 -10.00 18.47 -52.91
CA GLN A 333 -9.79 19.61 -52.03
C GLN A 333 -10.75 19.60 -50.84
N GLU A 334 -12.02 19.25 -51.04
CA GLU A 334 -13.00 19.10 -49.96
C GLU A 334 -12.62 17.97 -48.99
N GLU A 335 -12.21 16.81 -49.51
CA GLU A 335 -11.71 15.69 -48.70
C GLU A 335 -10.44 16.09 -47.90
N THR A 336 -9.55 16.85 -48.53
CA THR A 336 -8.32 17.34 -47.87
C THR A 336 -8.67 18.38 -46.80
N TYR A 337 -9.55 19.34 -47.11
CA TYR A 337 -9.98 20.39 -46.19
C TYR A 337 -10.71 19.83 -44.97
N THR A 338 -11.62 18.87 -45.17
CA THR A 338 -12.33 18.20 -44.08
C THR A 338 -11.35 17.43 -43.18
N THR A 339 -10.39 16.72 -43.76
CA THR A 339 -9.32 16.03 -43.01
C THR A 339 -8.46 17.01 -42.20
N GLN A 340 -8.03 18.12 -42.81
CA GLN A 340 -7.23 19.16 -42.13
C GLN A 340 -8.03 19.86 -41.01
N SER A 341 -9.29 20.19 -41.25
CA SER A 341 -10.17 20.81 -40.25
C SER A 341 -10.37 19.89 -39.05
N ASN A 342 -10.61 18.59 -39.29
CA ASN A 342 -10.80 17.60 -38.23
C ASN A 342 -9.51 17.36 -37.41
N THR A 343 -8.36 17.27 -38.08
CA THR A 343 -7.06 17.13 -37.41
C THR A 343 -6.73 18.37 -36.57
N LEU A 344 -7.00 19.59 -37.07
CA LEU A 344 -6.82 20.83 -36.30
C LEU A 344 -7.73 20.89 -35.06
N LYS A 345 -9.01 20.53 -35.19
CA LYS A 345 -9.95 20.43 -34.06
C LYS A 345 -9.46 19.46 -32.99
N LEU A 346 -8.96 18.28 -33.40
CA LEU A 346 -8.39 17.29 -32.49
C LEU A 346 -7.16 17.84 -31.75
N LEU A 347 -6.23 18.50 -32.47
CA LEU A 347 -5.04 19.10 -31.87
C LEU A 347 -5.39 20.20 -30.87
N LEU A 348 -6.36 21.06 -31.17
CA LEU A 348 -6.86 22.09 -30.24
C LEU A 348 -7.48 21.47 -28.98
N ALA A 349 -8.29 20.42 -29.12
CA ALA A 349 -8.89 19.72 -27.98
C ALA A 349 -7.81 19.09 -27.08
N LEU A 350 -6.79 18.46 -27.66
CA LEU A 350 -5.65 17.89 -26.92
C LEU A 350 -4.83 18.98 -26.22
N LEU A 351 -4.61 20.13 -26.86
CA LEU A 351 -3.90 21.26 -26.26
C LEU A 351 -4.65 21.80 -25.04
N ILE A 352 -5.96 22.04 -25.15
CA ILE A 352 -6.80 22.50 -24.04
C ILE A 352 -6.76 21.49 -22.89
N LEU A 353 -6.87 20.19 -23.19
CA LEU A 353 -6.78 19.13 -22.18
C LEU A 353 -5.42 19.12 -21.48
N SER A 354 -4.32 19.30 -22.22
CA SER A 354 -2.97 19.37 -21.65
C SER A 354 -2.79 20.54 -20.69
N ILE A 355 -3.34 21.72 -21.03
CA ILE A 355 -3.30 22.93 -20.18
C ILE A 355 -4.12 22.70 -18.90
N LEU A 356 -5.30 22.08 -19.00
CA LEU A 356 -6.12 21.74 -17.84
C LEU A 356 -5.43 20.74 -16.90
N LEU A 357 -4.76 19.73 -17.45
CA LEU A 357 -3.98 18.77 -16.66
C LEU A 357 -2.76 19.42 -16.00
N ALA A 358 -2.04 20.29 -16.71
CA ALA A 358 -0.90 21.02 -16.18
C ALA A 358 -1.30 21.95 -15.02
N THR A 359 -2.38 22.71 -15.20
CA THR A 359 -2.92 23.60 -14.14
C THR A 359 -3.42 22.81 -12.94
N PHE A 360 -4.10 21.68 -13.15
CA PHE A 360 -4.51 20.78 -12.07
C PHE A 360 -3.30 20.19 -11.32
N SER A 361 -2.27 19.75 -12.04
CA SER A 361 -1.02 19.22 -11.46
C SER A 361 -0.35 20.26 -10.55
N ILE A 362 -0.17 21.49 -11.05
CA ILE A 362 0.40 22.60 -10.27
C ILE A 362 -0.43 22.90 -9.01
N TYR A 363 -1.75 23.02 -9.16
CA TYR A 363 -2.67 23.27 -8.04
C TYR A 363 -2.62 22.15 -6.99
N SER A 364 -2.64 20.89 -7.43
CA SER A 364 -2.58 19.73 -6.54
C SER A 364 -1.25 19.65 -5.79
N GLY A 365 -0.12 19.92 -6.46
CA GLY A 365 1.20 19.98 -5.85
C GLY A 365 1.29 21.07 -4.78
N TYR A 366 0.74 22.26 -5.05
CA TYR A 366 0.68 23.34 -4.07
C TYR A 366 -0.20 22.96 -2.85
N SER A 367 -1.37 22.39 -3.09
CA SER A 367 -2.30 21.94 -2.03
C SER A 367 -1.69 20.84 -1.15
N LEU A 368 -1.00 19.87 -1.76
CA LEU A 368 -0.29 18.80 -1.06
C LEU A 368 0.85 19.34 -0.22
N LYS A 369 1.64 20.29 -0.75
CA LYS A 369 2.75 20.92 0.00
C LYS A 369 2.23 21.69 1.23
N LYS A 370 1.11 22.41 1.08
CA LYS A 370 0.46 23.11 2.21
C LYS A 370 -0.01 22.12 3.30
N LYS A 371 -0.73 21.06 2.91
CA LYS A 371 -1.21 20.03 3.86
C LYS A 371 -0.07 19.28 4.53
N LYS A 372 1.00 18.96 3.79
CA LYS A 372 2.20 18.31 4.34
C LYS A 372 2.82 19.17 5.44
N ARG A 373 2.97 20.48 5.20
CA ARG A 373 3.50 21.42 6.20
C ARG A 373 2.60 21.54 7.43
N GLU A 374 1.27 21.58 7.24
CA GLU A 374 0.32 21.59 8.35
C GLU A 374 0.41 20.29 9.19
N LEU A 375 0.53 19.14 8.53
CA LEU A 375 0.71 17.84 9.19
C LEU A 375 2.05 17.73 9.93
N GLU A 376 3.14 18.21 9.35
CA GLU A 376 4.46 18.25 10.01
C GLU A 376 4.39 19.07 11.30
N ILE A 377 3.81 20.27 11.25
CA ILE A 377 3.62 21.12 12.44
C ILE A 377 2.75 20.44 13.50
N GLN A 378 1.69 19.73 13.09
CA GLN A 378 0.84 18.98 14.03
C GLN A 378 1.59 17.80 14.65
N ASN A 379 2.33 17.02 13.85
CA ASN A 379 3.11 15.90 14.33
C ASN A 379 4.22 16.34 15.30
N ASP A 380 4.88 17.46 15.01
CA ASP A 380 5.89 18.02 15.90
C ASP A 380 5.26 18.43 17.25
N LYS A 381 4.10 19.11 17.22
CA LYS A 381 3.35 19.46 18.44
C LYS A 381 2.94 18.23 19.23
N ILE A 382 2.39 17.20 18.57
CA ILE A 382 1.98 15.94 19.22
C ILE A 382 3.20 15.25 19.84
N THR A 383 4.34 15.24 19.13
CA THR A 383 5.56 14.61 19.62
C THR A 383 6.10 15.33 20.85
N VAL A 384 6.11 16.66 20.84
CA VAL A 384 6.51 17.48 22.00
C VAL A 384 5.57 17.23 23.19
N GLN A 385 4.25 17.24 22.98
CA GLN A 385 3.27 16.96 24.04
C GLN A 385 3.42 15.55 24.60
N ARG A 386 3.57 14.54 23.73
CA ARG A 386 3.78 13.15 24.13
C ARG A 386 5.06 13.01 24.96
N ASN A 387 6.14 13.66 24.55
CA ASN A 387 7.40 13.66 25.29
C ASN A 387 7.28 14.37 26.64
N GLN A 388 6.53 15.47 26.73
CA GLN A 388 6.26 16.16 27.99
C GLN A 388 5.44 15.28 28.94
N ILE A 389 4.36 14.67 28.47
CA ILE A 389 3.52 13.76 29.27
C ILE A 389 4.34 12.57 29.75
N LYS A 390 5.15 11.97 28.86
CA LYS A 390 6.04 10.86 29.23
C LYS A 390 7.03 11.29 30.31
N LYS A 391 7.69 12.43 30.16
CA LYS A 391 8.61 12.97 31.17
C LYS A 391 7.91 13.25 32.50
N ILE A 392 6.69 13.77 32.49
CA ILE A 392 5.92 14.03 33.72
C ILE A 392 5.58 12.72 34.41
N ASN A 393 5.12 11.70 33.67
CA ASN A 393 4.82 10.39 34.23
C ASN A 393 6.06 9.70 34.79
N GLU A 394 7.17 9.70 34.05
CA GLU A 394 8.44 9.12 34.50
C GLU A 394 8.99 9.86 35.74
N ALA A 395 8.97 11.20 35.75
CA ALA A 395 9.37 11.99 36.91
C ALA A 395 8.48 11.70 38.12
N LYS A 396 7.17 11.55 37.92
CA LYS A 396 6.22 11.20 38.97
C LYS A 396 6.51 9.80 39.54
N THR A 397 6.73 8.79 38.69
CA THR A 397 7.10 7.44 39.12
C THR A 397 8.41 7.45 39.91
N ASN A 398 9.45 8.08 39.38
CA ASN A 398 10.75 8.16 40.03
C ASN A 398 10.68 8.90 41.38
N PHE A 399 9.87 9.96 41.48
CA PHE A 399 9.64 10.67 42.73
C PHE A 399 9.03 9.78 43.82
N PHE A 400 8.03 8.95 43.49
CA PHE A 400 7.42 8.03 44.47
C PHE A 400 8.34 6.86 44.84
N THR A 401 9.12 6.34 43.90
CA THR A 401 10.14 5.32 44.20
C THR A 401 11.26 5.88 45.08
N GLY A 402 11.73 7.10 44.80
CA GLY A 402 12.71 7.80 45.62
C GLY A 402 12.21 8.10 47.04
N LEU A 403 10.99 8.62 47.19
CA LEU A 403 10.38 8.85 48.51
C LEU A 403 10.29 7.57 49.34
N SER A 404 9.97 6.43 48.69
CA SER A 404 9.89 5.14 49.37
C SER A 404 11.22 4.74 50.00
N HIS A 405 12.32 5.04 49.31
CA HIS A 405 13.67 4.83 49.82
C HIS A 405 13.98 5.78 50.98
N GLU A 406 13.72 7.08 50.80
CA GLU A 406 13.96 8.11 51.80
C GLU A 406 13.20 7.87 53.12
N PHE A 407 12.06 7.19 53.08
CA PHE A 407 11.35 6.80 54.30
C PHE A 407 11.82 5.47 54.91
N LYS A 408 12.20 4.46 54.11
CA LYS A 408 12.64 3.14 54.64
C LYS A 408 13.93 3.24 55.45
N THR A 409 14.87 4.07 55.03
CA THR A 409 16.18 4.22 55.70
C THR A 409 16.09 4.79 57.12
N PRO A 410 15.44 5.95 57.38
CA PRO A 410 15.29 6.45 58.74
C PRO A 410 14.47 5.51 59.63
N ILE A 411 13.49 4.80 59.08
CA ILE A 411 12.72 3.82 59.84
C ILE A 411 13.57 2.61 60.23
N THR A 412 14.44 2.15 59.33
CA THR A 412 15.42 1.09 59.62
C THR A 412 16.34 1.51 60.78
N LEU A 413 16.80 2.75 60.77
CA LEU A 413 17.61 3.31 61.85
C LEU A 413 16.85 3.42 63.16
N ILE A 414 15.58 3.86 63.15
CA ILE A 414 14.77 3.92 64.37
C ILE A 414 14.52 2.52 64.93
N LEU A 415 14.12 1.56 64.08
CA LEU A 415 13.86 0.17 64.51
C LEU A 415 15.11 -0.51 65.07
N SER A 416 16.26 -0.38 64.39
CA SER A 416 17.52 -0.99 64.82
C SER A 416 18.10 -0.33 66.08
N SER A 417 17.94 0.99 66.25
CA SER A 417 18.36 1.71 67.45
C SER A 417 17.52 1.32 68.66
N VAL A 418 16.21 1.18 68.46
CA VAL A 418 15.26 0.73 69.48
C VAL A 418 15.50 -0.73 69.89
N ASP A 419 15.73 -1.62 68.91
CA ASP A 419 16.09 -3.02 69.17
C ASP A 419 17.43 -3.14 69.92
N SER A 420 18.41 -2.29 69.59
CA SER A 420 19.68 -2.23 70.33
C SER A 420 19.51 -1.70 71.76
N LEU A 421 18.50 -0.86 72.04
CA LEU A 421 18.19 -0.36 73.38
C LEU A 421 17.42 -1.39 74.21
N SER A 422 16.50 -2.16 73.61
CA SER A 422 15.76 -3.22 74.30
C SER A 422 16.64 -4.42 74.68
N ASN A 423 17.68 -4.72 73.89
CA ASN A 423 18.57 -5.86 74.13
C ASN A 423 19.76 -5.53 75.07
N ASN A 424 19.86 -4.30 75.59
CA ASN A 424 20.96 -3.92 76.48
C ASN A 424 20.62 -4.25 77.96
N LYS A 425 21.25 -5.29 78.51
CA LYS A 425 21.03 -5.81 79.89
C LYS A 425 21.26 -4.77 81.01
N THR A 426 21.85 -3.59 80.74
CA THR A 426 22.12 -2.54 81.74
C THR A 426 20.98 -1.56 82.00
N ILE A 427 19.93 -1.54 81.16
CA ILE A 427 18.79 -0.63 81.30
C ILE A 427 17.66 -1.34 82.06
N ARG A 428 17.59 -1.17 83.39
CA ARG A 428 16.53 -1.71 84.27
C ARG A 428 15.37 -0.74 84.54
N ASP A 429 15.26 0.37 83.81
CA ASP A 429 14.19 1.34 84.02
C ASP A 429 12.95 0.99 83.17
N SER A 430 11.86 0.56 83.83
CA SER A 430 10.64 0.06 83.19
C SER A 430 9.93 1.12 82.34
N LYS A 431 10.15 2.41 82.65
CA LYS A 431 9.58 3.54 81.89
C LYS A 431 10.30 3.76 80.56
N LEU A 432 11.64 3.69 80.55
CA LEU A 432 12.45 3.83 79.33
C LEU A 432 12.15 2.67 78.36
N LEU A 433 12.05 1.43 78.87
CA LEU A 433 11.67 0.27 78.07
C LEU A 433 10.26 0.41 77.45
N ARG A 434 9.33 1.02 78.18
CA ARG A 434 7.97 1.31 77.66
C ARG A 434 7.99 2.38 76.57
N GLU A 435 8.77 3.44 76.72
CA GLU A 435 8.92 4.51 75.72
C GLU A 435 9.66 4.01 74.46
N VAL A 436 10.71 3.20 74.64
CA VAL A 436 11.43 2.51 73.56
C VAL A 436 10.49 1.56 72.82
N GLY A 437 9.65 0.80 73.53
CA GLY A 437 8.59 -0.02 72.93
C GLY A 437 7.54 0.78 72.16
N LEU A 438 7.18 1.98 72.62
CA LEU A 438 6.28 2.88 71.89
C LEU A 438 6.93 3.40 70.60
N ILE A 439 8.21 3.78 70.62
CA ILE A 439 8.95 4.20 69.43
C ILE A 439 9.06 3.04 68.42
N PHE A 440 9.31 1.82 68.89
CA PHE A 440 9.33 0.61 68.05
C PHE A 440 8.01 0.44 67.31
N ASN A 441 6.90 0.45 68.05
CA ASN A 441 5.57 0.18 67.52
C ASN A 441 5.11 1.29 66.56
N ASN A 442 5.43 2.55 66.84
CA ASN A 442 5.13 3.66 65.92
C ASN A 442 5.98 3.60 64.65
N SER A 443 7.24 3.17 64.74
CA SER A 443 8.12 3.00 63.57
C SER A 443 7.65 1.86 62.67
N LYS A 444 7.21 0.74 63.26
CA LYS A 444 6.54 -0.34 62.52
C LYS A 444 5.24 0.12 61.87
N ARG A 445 4.44 0.92 62.57
CA ARG A 445 3.21 1.49 62.02
C ARG A 445 3.51 2.39 60.81
N LEU A 446 4.54 3.23 60.88
CA LEU A 446 4.96 4.08 59.77
C LEU A 446 5.43 3.24 58.58
N LEU A 447 6.26 2.22 58.82
CA LEU A 447 6.72 1.29 57.79
C LEU A 447 5.54 0.63 57.06
N ARG A 448 4.53 0.18 57.81
CA ARG A 448 3.32 -0.42 57.24
C ARG A 448 2.55 0.56 56.36
N LEU A 449 2.42 1.82 56.77
CA LEU A 449 1.73 2.85 55.98
C LEU A 449 2.47 3.16 54.67
N ILE A 450 3.80 3.21 54.71
CA ILE A 450 4.62 3.41 53.51
C ILE A 450 4.49 2.21 52.57
N ASN A 451 4.58 0.99 53.09
CA ASN A 451 4.41 -0.21 52.27
C ASN A 451 3.01 -0.26 51.64
N GLN A 452 1.95 0.15 52.35
CA GLN A 452 0.61 0.28 51.79
C GLN A 452 0.53 1.34 50.67
N LEU A 453 1.23 2.46 50.81
CA LEU A 453 1.30 3.48 49.76
C LEU A 453 2.03 2.97 48.51
N ILE A 454 3.08 2.16 48.70
CA ILE A 454 3.83 1.53 47.60
C ILE A 454 2.97 0.48 46.90
N ASP A 455 2.29 -0.38 47.65
CA ASP A 455 1.39 -1.40 47.10
C ASP A 455 0.27 -0.75 46.28
N PHE A 456 -0.30 0.36 46.76
CA PHE A 456 -1.30 1.15 46.02
C PHE A 456 -0.77 1.63 44.65
N ARG A 457 0.46 2.14 44.60
CA ARG A 457 1.08 2.56 43.32
C ARG A 457 1.41 1.40 42.40
N LYS A 458 1.89 0.26 42.93
CA LYS A 458 2.18 -0.94 42.12
C LYS A 458 0.90 -1.46 41.43
N ILE A 459 -0.25 -1.33 42.07
CA ILE A 459 -1.56 -1.68 41.51
C ILE A 459 -2.00 -0.69 40.42
N GLU A 460 -1.93 0.64 40.67
CA GLU A 460 -2.27 1.67 39.65
C GLU A 460 -1.42 1.54 38.36
N ASP A 461 -0.13 1.23 38.50
CA ASP A 461 0.80 1.05 37.38
C ASP A 461 0.61 -0.29 36.63
N LYS A 462 -0.32 -1.16 37.06
CA LYS A 462 -0.51 -2.55 36.56
C LYS A 462 0.76 -3.41 36.63
N LYS A 463 1.66 -3.11 37.57
CA LYS A 463 2.93 -3.84 37.76
C LYS A 463 2.85 -4.92 38.84
N PHE A 464 1.67 -5.15 39.40
CA PHE A 464 1.46 -6.17 40.42
C PHE A 464 1.22 -7.54 39.76
N ILE A 465 2.08 -8.51 40.03
CA ILE A 465 1.97 -9.87 39.50
C ILE A 465 1.45 -10.77 40.63
N LEU A 466 0.33 -11.44 40.40
CA LEU A 466 -0.26 -12.41 41.34
C LEU A 466 0.59 -13.68 41.40
N LYS A 467 0.85 -14.22 42.59
CA LYS A 467 1.53 -15.51 42.77
C LYS A 467 0.66 -16.49 43.54
N ALA A 468 -0.30 -17.09 42.84
CA ALA A 468 -1.25 -18.01 43.46
C ALA A 468 -0.63 -19.41 43.64
N SER A 469 -0.80 -19.95 44.85
CA SER A 469 -0.40 -21.31 45.22
C SER A 469 -1.59 -22.07 45.82
N LYS A 470 -1.63 -23.38 45.61
CA LYS A 470 -2.66 -24.25 46.21
C LYS A 470 -2.51 -24.25 47.73
N THR A 471 -3.50 -23.71 48.43
CA THR A 471 -3.46 -23.45 49.88
C THR A 471 -4.72 -23.97 50.55
N ASN A 472 -4.57 -24.69 51.67
CA ASN A 472 -5.70 -25.06 52.52
C ASN A 472 -6.27 -23.82 53.21
N LEU A 473 -7.51 -23.44 52.86
CA LEU A 473 -8.10 -22.16 53.27
C LEU A 473 -8.41 -22.11 54.76
N TYR A 474 -8.83 -23.23 55.36
CA TYR A 474 -9.12 -23.29 56.79
C TYR A 474 -7.86 -23.15 57.63
N GLN A 475 -6.80 -23.91 57.30
CA GLN A 475 -5.50 -23.83 57.99
C GLN A 475 -4.89 -22.43 57.88
N PHE A 476 -4.94 -21.83 56.69
CA PHE A 476 -4.50 -20.46 56.48
C PHE A 476 -5.29 -19.46 57.35
N SER A 477 -6.62 -19.55 57.34
CA SER A 477 -7.50 -18.68 58.14
C SER A 477 -7.28 -18.87 59.64
N ASN A 478 -7.05 -20.11 60.09
CA ASN A 478 -6.79 -20.44 61.48
C ASN A 478 -5.45 -19.89 61.97
N SER A 479 -4.43 -19.85 61.10
CA SER A 479 -3.14 -19.21 61.43
C SER A 479 -3.32 -17.74 61.79
N ILE A 480 -4.04 -16.99 60.96
CA ILE A 480 -4.26 -15.55 61.18
C ILE A 480 -5.23 -15.32 62.35
N TYR A 481 -6.25 -16.18 62.50
CA TYR A 481 -7.15 -16.16 63.65
C TYR A 481 -6.37 -16.20 64.98
N LYS A 482 -5.36 -17.08 65.11
CA LYS A 482 -4.56 -17.20 66.33
C LYS A 482 -3.80 -15.92 66.69
N ASP A 483 -3.38 -15.11 65.69
CA ASP A 483 -2.68 -13.85 65.94
C ASP A 483 -3.54 -12.81 66.67
N PHE A 484 -4.87 -12.89 66.53
CA PHE A 484 -5.82 -11.98 67.17
C PHE A 484 -6.45 -12.55 68.44
N GLU A 485 -6.24 -13.83 68.76
CA GLU A 485 -6.85 -14.51 69.90
C GLU A 485 -6.47 -13.86 71.24
N ARG A 486 -5.20 -13.45 71.40
CA ARG A 486 -4.72 -12.76 72.60
C ARG A 486 -5.41 -11.42 72.82
N GLU A 487 -5.65 -10.67 71.75
CA GLU A 487 -6.32 -9.36 71.83
C GLU A 487 -7.83 -9.52 72.09
N ALA A 488 -8.45 -10.56 71.52
CA ALA A 488 -9.82 -10.95 71.83
C ALA A 488 -10.01 -11.28 73.31
N GLN A 489 -9.13 -12.11 73.88
CA GLN A 489 -9.14 -12.46 75.30
C GLN A 489 -8.99 -11.23 76.20
N LYS A 490 -8.02 -10.35 75.89
CA LYS A 490 -7.76 -9.12 76.65
C LYS A 490 -8.98 -8.18 76.70
N ARG A 491 -9.78 -8.16 75.63
CA ARG A 491 -10.96 -7.29 75.47
C ARG A 491 -12.28 -8.02 75.68
N ASN A 492 -12.21 -9.29 76.07
CA ASN A 492 -13.33 -10.20 76.27
C ASN A 492 -14.28 -10.27 75.05
N ILE A 493 -13.74 -10.19 73.84
CA ILE A 493 -14.50 -10.29 72.59
C ILE A 493 -14.73 -11.78 72.27
N ASN A 494 -15.97 -12.17 72.00
CA ASN A 494 -16.29 -13.51 71.53
C ASN A 494 -15.81 -13.68 70.08
N PHE A 495 -14.66 -14.32 69.91
CA PHE A 495 -14.00 -14.51 68.62
C PHE A 495 -14.05 -15.99 68.24
N HIS A 496 -14.57 -16.33 67.06
CA HIS A 496 -14.64 -17.71 66.60
C HIS A 496 -14.42 -17.86 65.10
N LEU A 497 -13.84 -19.00 64.70
CA LEU A 497 -13.65 -19.43 63.32
C LEU A 497 -14.46 -20.71 63.10
N THR A 498 -15.36 -20.72 62.11
CA THR A 498 -16.14 -21.90 61.73
C THR A 498 -16.01 -22.19 60.24
N THR A 499 -16.06 -23.47 59.87
CA THR A 499 -16.07 -23.93 58.47
C THR A 499 -16.98 -25.13 58.31
N ASN A 500 -17.56 -25.32 57.12
CA ASN A 500 -18.24 -26.56 56.75
C ASN A 500 -17.33 -27.53 55.96
N ASN A 501 -16.10 -27.13 55.63
CA ASN A 501 -15.09 -27.97 54.99
C ASN A 501 -13.67 -27.57 55.45
N GLU A 502 -13.01 -28.41 56.24
CA GLU A 502 -11.63 -28.18 56.72
C GLU A 502 -10.55 -28.56 55.70
N TYR A 503 -10.89 -29.36 54.69
CA TYR A 503 -9.96 -29.88 53.68
C TYR A 503 -9.98 -29.09 52.37
N LEU A 504 -10.64 -27.93 52.35
CA LEU A 504 -10.77 -27.12 51.14
C LEU A 504 -9.44 -26.45 50.77
N ASP A 505 -8.89 -26.86 49.63
CA ASP A 505 -7.78 -26.20 48.98
C ASP A 505 -8.28 -25.20 47.92
N VAL A 506 -7.68 -24.00 47.90
CA VAL A 506 -7.93 -22.96 46.88
C VAL A 506 -6.62 -22.39 46.37
N TYR A 507 -6.62 -21.86 45.15
CA TYR A 507 -5.47 -21.13 44.61
C TYR A 507 -5.51 -19.69 45.12
N LEU A 508 -4.57 -19.33 46.00
CA LEU A 508 -4.42 -17.96 46.48
C LEU A 508 -2.95 -17.59 46.68
N ASP A 509 -2.67 -16.30 46.56
CA ASP A 509 -1.42 -15.69 47.00
C ASP A 509 -1.52 -15.45 48.50
N ARG A 510 -0.80 -16.27 49.27
CA ARG A 510 -0.85 -16.27 50.74
C ARG A 510 -0.48 -14.90 51.32
N ASN A 511 0.48 -14.21 50.72
CA ASN A 511 0.95 -12.92 51.21
C ASN A 511 -0.08 -11.80 50.99
N LEU A 512 -0.75 -11.80 49.84
CA LEU A 512 -1.82 -10.83 49.56
C LEU A 512 -3.06 -11.10 50.40
N MET A 513 -3.45 -12.37 50.51
CA MET A 513 -4.61 -12.75 51.29
C MET A 513 -4.39 -12.54 52.79
N ASP A 514 -3.15 -12.65 53.28
CA ASP A 514 -2.79 -12.33 54.66
C ASP A 514 -3.05 -10.84 54.94
N LYS A 515 -2.60 -9.95 54.05
CA LYS A 515 -2.88 -8.51 54.14
C LYS A 515 -4.38 -8.21 54.12
N VAL A 516 -5.15 -8.93 53.32
CA VAL A 516 -6.62 -8.81 53.27
C VAL A 516 -7.23 -9.19 54.61
N TYR A 517 -6.93 -10.39 55.11
CA TYR A 517 -7.44 -10.91 56.38
C TYR A 517 -7.07 -10.00 57.55
N PHE A 518 -5.79 -9.61 57.64
CA PHE A 518 -5.30 -8.72 58.68
C PHE A 518 -6.02 -7.35 58.63
N ASN A 519 -6.23 -6.78 57.45
CA ASN A 519 -6.91 -5.49 57.32
C ASN A 519 -8.39 -5.57 57.74
N LEU A 520 -9.11 -6.63 57.32
CA LEU A 520 -10.49 -6.83 57.73
C LEU A 520 -10.61 -7.08 59.24
N LEU A 521 -9.82 -8.00 59.79
CA LEU A 521 -9.84 -8.31 61.22
C LEU A 521 -9.40 -7.11 62.07
N SER A 522 -8.34 -6.40 61.70
CA SER A 522 -7.91 -5.22 62.45
C SER A 522 -8.96 -4.11 62.44
N ASN A 523 -9.75 -3.96 61.36
CA ASN A 523 -10.91 -3.07 61.34
C ASN A 523 -12.03 -3.60 62.25
N SER A 524 -12.39 -4.87 62.16
CA SER A 524 -13.40 -5.49 63.03
C SER A 524 -13.06 -5.33 64.52
N PHE A 525 -11.82 -5.62 64.93
CA PHE A 525 -11.36 -5.36 66.31
C PHE A 525 -11.35 -3.87 66.66
N LYS A 526 -10.99 -2.97 65.74
CA LYS A 526 -10.96 -1.52 65.99
C LYS A 526 -12.35 -0.95 66.31
N PHE A 527 -13.38 -1.46 65.64
CA PHE A 527 -14.75 -0.92 65.67
C PHE A 527 -15.73 -1.73 66.54
N THR A 528 -15.37 -2.95 66.95
CA THR A 528 -16.15 -3.76 67.90
C THR A 528 -15.86 -3.32 69.33
N PRO A 529 -16.87 -3.04 70.18
CA PRO A 529 -16.67 -2.72 71.59
C PRO A 529 -16.19 -3.95 72.40
N ASN A 530 -15.69 -3.74 73.62
CA ASN A 530 -15.36 -4.84 74.52
C ASN A 530 -16.63 -5.66 74.83
N ASN A 531 -16.51 -6.99 74.98
CA ASN A 531 -17.64 -7.93 75.06
C ASN A 531 -18.47 -8.08 73.76
N GLY A 532 -18.02 -7.54 72.64
CA GLY A 532 -18.64 -7.77 71.33
C GLY A 532 -18.32 -9.15 70.74
N THR A 533 -18.78 -9.39 69.51
CA THR A 533 -18.58 -10.64 68.78
C THR A 533 -17.92 -10.38 67.43
N ILE A 534 -16.90 -11.18 67.10
CA ILE A 534 -16.26 -11.22 65.78
C ILE A 534 -16.26 -12.68 65.32
N SER A 535 -16.61 -12.94 64.07
CA SER A 535 -16.62 -14.29 63.53
C SER A 535 -16.06 -14.36 62.12
N ILE A 536 -15.29 -15.42 61.86
CA ILE A 536 -14.88 -15.81 60.51
C ILE A 536 -15.62 -17.09 60.15
N THR A 537 -16.40 -17.08 59.08
CA THR A 537 -17.11 -18.28 58.60
C THR A 537 -16.69 -18.59 57.19
N ILE A 538 -16.18 -19.80 56.95
CA ILE A 538 -15.86 -20.31 55.62
C ILE A 538 -17.00 -21.21 55.19
N THR A 539 -17.59 -20.94 54.02
CA THR A 539 -18.68 -21.75 53.47
C THR A 539 -18.32 -22.22 52.07
N ASP A 540 -18.13 -23.52 51.96
CA ASP A 540 -17.93 -24.27 50.74
C ASP A 540 -19.27 -24.84 50.24
N ASN A 541 -19.68 -24.51 49.00
CA ASN A 541 -20.80 -25.16 48.34
C ASN A 541 -20.27 -26.11 47.26
N ILE A 542 -20.49 -27.42 47.41
CA ILE A 542 -19.98 -28.48 46.54
C ILE A 542 -20.39 -28.27 45.07
N GLU A 543 -21.59 -27.73 44.81
CA GLU A 543 -22.10 -27.49 43.46
C GLU A 543 -21.59 -26.20 42.80
N SER A 544 -20.91 -25.33 43.57
CA SER A 544 -20.37 -24.06 43.08
C SER A 544 -18.85 -24.12 42.97
N ASN A 545 -18.29 -23.50 41.93
CA ASN A 545 -16.83 -23.32 41.81
C ASN A 545 -16.28 -22.20 42.73
N PHE A 546 -17.07 -21.73 43.69
CA PHE A 546 -16.69 -20.63 44.57
C PHE A 546 -16.77 -21.03 46.04
N VAL A 547 -15.83 -20.51 46.82
CA VAL A 547 -15.91 -20.48 48.27
C VAL A 547 -16.25 -19.06 48.73
N LYS A 548 -17.01 -18.95 49.82
CA LYS A 548 -17.29 -17.68 50.47
C LYS A 548 -16.68 -17.63 51.86
N ILE A 549 -16.11 -16.49 52.20
CA ILE A 549 -15.48 -16.21 53.49
C ILE A 549 -16.17 -14.99 54.06
N TYR A 550 -16.82 -15.17 55.20
CA TYR A 550 -17.60 -14.15 55.88
C TYR A 550 -16.82 -13.64 57.07
N PHE A 551 -16.55 -12.33 57.11
CA PHE A 551 -16.00 -11.64 58.27
C PHE A 551 -17.11 -10.79 58.86
N LYS A 552 -17.57 -11.14 60.06
CA LYS A 552 -18.71 -10.49 60.70
C LYS A 552 -18.31 -9.91 62.04
N ASP A 553 -18.73 -8.67 62.31
CA ASP A 553 -18.45 -7.99 63.57
C ASP A 553 -19.64 -7.20 64.11
N SER A 554 -19.82 -7.24 65.43
CA SER A 554 -20.87 -6.51 66.15
C SER A 554 -20.46 -5.06 66.46
N GLY A 555 -19.72 -4.41 65.56
CA GLY A 555 -19.25 -3.04 65.72
C GLY A 555 -20.33 -1.98 65.45
N ILE A 556 -19.89 -0.73 65.32
CA ILE A 556 -20.76 0.44 65.09
C ILE A 556 -21.49 0.47 63.74
N GLY A 557 -21.21 -0.49 62.85
CA GLY A 557 -21.75 -0.55 61.49
C GLY A 557 -21.23 0.56 60.56
N ILE A 558 -21.63 0.46 59.29
CA ILE A 558 -21.33 1.39 58.20
C ILE A 558 -22.66 2.02 57.74
N PRO A 559 -22.78 3.35 57.69
CA PRO A 559 -23.98 4.01 57.17
C PRO A 559 -24.32 3.61 55.73
N GLU A 560 -25.60 3.43 55.41
CA GLU A 560 -26.07 2.90 54.12
C GLU A 560 -25.62 3.77 52.91
N ASN A 561 -25.55 5.09 53.10
CA ASN A 561 -25.05 6.04 52.11
C ASN A 561 -23.52 5.98 51.89
N GLU A 562 -22.78 5.32 52.78
CA GLU A 562 -21.32 5.20 52.73
C GLU A 562 -20.83 3.82 52.24
N ILE A 563 -21.70 2.79 52.26
CA ILE A 563 -21.39 1.40 51.84
C ILE A 563 -20.73 1.35 50.46
N ASN A 564 -21.24 2.11 49.48
CA ASN A 564 -20.69 2.12 48.12
C ASN A 564 -19.34 2.85 47.99
N ASN A 565 -18.92 3.58 49.03
CA ASN A 565 -17.71 4.40 49.02
C ASN A 565 -16.57 3.80 49.85
N VAL A 566 -16.82 2.80 50.72
CA VAL A 566 -15.78 2.28 51.64
C VAL A 566 -14.58 1.62 50.96
N PHE A 567 -14.73 1.19 49.70
CA PHE A 567 -13.65 0.64 48.89
C PHE A 567 -12.96 1.69 47.99
N LYS A 568 -13.33 2.97 48.06
CA LYS A 568 -12.62 4.06 47.36
C LYS A 568 -11.33 4.41 48.10
N ALA A 569 -10.27 4.65 47.35
CA ALA A 569 -9.00 5.08 47.93
C ALA A 569 -9.14 6.39 48.71
N PHE A 570 -8.47 6.46 49.86
CA PHE A 570 -8.46 7.61 50.79
C PHE A 570 -9.79 7.95 51.45
N TYR A 571 -10.82 7.10 51.28
CA TYR A 571 -12.12 7.32 51.90
C TYR A 571 -12.10 6.98 53.40
N GLN A 572 -12.70 7.84 54.21
CA GLN A 572 -12.90 7.64 55.66
C GLN A 572 -14.37 7.91 55.97
N GLY A 573 -15.02 6.97 56.65
CA GLY A 573 -16.44 7.10 57.01
C GLY A 573 -16.67 8.14 58.11
N SER A 574 -17.85 8.77 58.09
CA SER A 574 -18.23 9.84 59.03
C SER A 574 -18.24 9.41 60.50
N ASN A 575 -18.48 8.13 60.79
CA ASN A 575 -18.53 7.56 62.14
C ASN A 575 -17.14 7.15 62.71
N ASN A 576 -16.04 7.44 62.02
CA ASN A 576 -14.70 7.03 62.44
C ASN A 576 -13.94 8.15 63.18
N ASN A 577 -14.06 8.21 64.51
CA ASN A 577 -13.31 9.15 65.36
C ASN A 577 -11.80 8.82 65.53
N LYS A 578 -11.26 7.83 64.78
CA LYS A 578 -9.87 7.37 64.89
C LYS A 578 -9.15 7.44 63.53
N SER A 579 -8.11 8.27 63.43
CA SER A 579 -7.32 8.48 62.21
C SER A 579 -6.82 7.17 61.57
N SER A 580 -7.25 6.92 60.33
CA SER A 580 -6.76 5.83 59.46
C SER A 580 -6.36 6.41 58.09
N SER A 581 -5.61 5.66 57.28
CA SER A 581 -5.14 6.12 55.96
C SER A 581 -6.22 6.11 54.88
N GLY A 582 -7.33 5.37 55.07
CA GLY A 582 -8.35 5.17 54.03
C GLY A 582 -7.90 4.34 52.83
N ILE A 583 -6.74 3.67 52.91
CA ILE A 583 -6.14 2.91 51.81
C ILE A 583 -6.40 1.39 51.95
N GLY A 584 -6.53 0.89 53.18
CA GLY A 584 -6.56 -0.55 53.47
C GLY A 584 -7.68 -1.31 52.75
N LEU A 585 -8.94 -0.86 52.87
CA LEU A 585 -10.09 -1.55 52.24
C LEU A 585 -10.01 -1.50 50.71
N HIS A 586 -9.56 -0.38 50.15
CA HIS A 586 -9.31 -0.26 48.71
C HIS A 586 -8.28 -1.29 48.24
N LEU A 587 -7.14 -1.40 48.92
CA LEU A 587 -6.13 -2.44 48.61
C LEU A 587 -6.69 -3.85 48.78
N SER A 588 -7.48 -4.11 49.83
CA SER A 588 -8.10 -5.42 50.02
C SER A 588 -9.01 -5.79 48.84
N LYS A 589 -9.77 -4.84 48.31
CA LYS A 589 -10.59 -5.04 47.11
C LYS A 589 -9.71 -5.33 45.89
N GLU A 590 -8.71 -4.51 45.62
CA GLU A 590 -7.80 -4.71 44.49
C GLU A 590 -7.07 -6.06 44.56
N PHE A 591 -6.60 -6.48 45.74
CA PHE A 591 -5.99 -7.80 45.92
C PHE A 591 -6.95 -8.95 45.65
N ILE A 592 -8.21 -8.84 46.10
CA ILE A 592 -9.23 -9.87 45.84
C ILE A 592 -9.61 -9.89 44.35
N GLU A 593 -9.69 -8.73 43.70
CA GLU A 593 -9.96 -8.62 42.26
C GLU A 593 -8.78 -9.13 41.41
N LEU A 594 -7.53 -8.99 41.87
CA LEU A 594 -6.36 -9.62 41.25
C LEU A 594 -6.51 -11.15 41.22
N HIS A 595 -7.03 -11.75 42.30
CA HIS A 595 -7.41 -13.18 42.36
C HIS A 595 -8.69 -13.51 41.56
N LYS A 596 -9.23 -12.54 40.80
CA LYS A 596 -10.52 -12.62 40.10
C LYS A 596 -11.71 -12.87 41.03
N GLY A 597 -11.53 -12.69 42.33
CA GLY A 597 -12.59 -12.79 43.33
C GLY A 597 -13.40 -11.50 43.43
N THR A 598 -14.37 -11.50 44.36
CA THR A 598 -15.16 -10.31 44.68
C THR A 598 -15.26 -10.13 46.19
N ILE A 599 -15.22 -8.88 46.67
CA ILE A 599 -15.53 -8.53 48.06
C ILE A 599 -16.73 -7.60 48.11
N ASN A 600 -17.71 -7.97 48.92
CA ASN A 600 -18.89 -7.18 49.18
C ASN A 600 -18.98 -6.87 50.67
N VAL A 601 -19.68 -5.80 51.01
CA VAL A 601 -19.96 -5.44 52.40
C VAL A 601 -21.44 -5.15 52.57
N GLY A 602 -22.03 -5.75 53.59
CA GLY A 602 -23.34 -5.40 54.11
C GLY A 602 -23.17 -4.86 55.51
N SER A 603 -23.89 -3.79 55.85
CA SER A 603 -23.93 -3.32 57.22
C SER A 603 -25.32 -2.84 57.57
N ASP A 604 -25.81 -3.32 58.71
CA ASP A 604 -26.96 -2.76 59.39
C ASP A 604 -26.53 -2.51 60.86
N LYS A 605 -27.02 -3.30 61.83
CA LYS A 605 -26.49 -3.32 63.22
C LYS A 605 -25.21 -4.14 63.42
N ILE A 606 -24.79 -4.87 62.39
CA ILE A 606 -23.61 -5.73 62.36
C ILE A 606 -22.96 -5.52 61.00
N THR A 607 -21.64 -5.46 60.94
CA THR A 607 -20.88 -5.34 59.69
C THR A 607 -20.52 -6.73 59.19
N GLU A 608 -20.74 -7.02 57.91
CA GLU A 608 -20.36 -8.28 57.27
C GLU A 608 -19.64 -8.02 55.96
N PHE A 609 -18.37 -8.44 55.87
CA PHE A 609 -17.63 -8.51 54.63
C PHE A 609 -17.66 -9.93 54.08
N VAL A 610 -18.01 -10.06 52.80
CA VAL A 610 -18.11 -11.35 52.11
C VAL A 610 -17.10 -11.38 50.98
N ILE A 611 -16.07 -12.21 51.14
CA ILE A 611 -15.09 -12.50 50.09
C ILE A 611 -15.54 -13.75 49.33
N LYS A 612 -15.50 -13.69 48.01
CA LYS A 612 -15.79 -14.81 47.10
C LYS A 612 -14.54 -15.11 46.28
N LEU A 613 -14.02 -16.34 46.38
CA LEU A 613 -12.86 -16.83 45.63
C LEU A 613 -13.23 -18.07 44.81
N TYR A 614 -12.56 -18.26 43.68
CA TYR A 614 -12.67 -19.48 42.88
C TYR A 614 -11.88 -20.63 43.52
N LYS A 615 -12.36 -21.87 43.36
CA LYS A 615 -11.69 -23.07 43.92
C LYS A 615 -10.60 -23.61 42.99
N ASP A 616 -10.87 -23.63 41.69
CA ASP A 616 -9.93 -24.10 40.67
C ASP A 616 -8.85 -23.08 40.33
N ASN A 617 -8.03 -23.35 39.31
CA ASN A 617 -7.03 -22.44 38.77
C ASN A 617 -7.31 -22.00 37.33
N VAL A 618 -8.46 -22.37 36.75
CA VAL A 618 -8.78 -22.15 35.32
C VAL A 618 -8.90 -20.66 34.99
N HIS A 619 -9.26 -19.86 35.99
CA HIS A 619 -9.39 -18.41 35.89
C HIS A 619 -8.06 -17.66 35.99
N LEU A 620 -6.94 -18.36 36.24
CA LEU A 620 -5.59 -17.81 36.36
C LEU A 620 -4.74 -18.20 35.14
N SER A 621 -3.85 -17.30 34.73
CA SER A 621 -2.87 -17.59 33.68
C SER A 621 -1.71 -18.45 34.20
N SER A 622 -1.00 -19.13 33.30
CA SER A 622 0.15 -19.98 33.65
C SER A 622 1.23 -19.24 34.44
N ASP A 623 1.38 -17.95 34.19
CA ASP A 623 2.42 -17.11 34.78
C ASP A 623 2.05 -16.60 36.18
N GLU A 624 0.77 -16.75 36.57
CA GLU A 624 0.23 -16.37 37.89
C GLU A 624 0.22 -17.55 38.88
N ILE A 625 0.47 -18.78 38.41
CA ILE A 625 0.44 -20.01 39.24
C ILE A 625 1.87 -20.46 39.55
N VAL A 626 2.18 -20.64 40.84
CA VAL A 626 3.49 -21.12 41.29
C VAL A 626 3.38 -22.59 41.75
N PHE A 627 4.15 -23.48 41.13
CA PHE A 627 4.20 -24.92 41.43
C PHE A 627 5.45 -25.28 42.24
N GLU A 628 5.58 -24.77 43.46
CA GLU A 628 6.51 -25.34 44.46
C GLU A 628 6.14 -24.80 45.86
N PRO A 629 6.21 -25.63 46.92
CA PRO A 629 6.06 -25.14 48.27
C PRO A 629 7.35 -24.43 48.67
N GLU A 630 7.36 -23.11 48.78
CA GLU A 630 8.44 -22.41 49.48
C GLU A 630 8.45 -22.91 50.94
N ILE A 631 9.45 -23.75 51.22
CA ILE A 631 9.86 -24.16 52.55
C ILE A 631 10.44 -22.90 53.23
N ILE A 632 9.78 -22.53 54.32
CA ILE A 632 10.16 -21.57 55.36
C ILE A 632 10.05 -20.08 54.96
N ASP A 633 8.92 -19.48 55.35
CA ASP A 633 9.02 -18.27 56.16
C ASP A 633 8.23 -18.52 57.46
N SER A 634 9.00 -18.60 58.55
CA SER A 634 8.49 -18.50 59.90
C SER A 634 7.68 -17.19 60.03
N PRO A 635 6.61 -17.17 60.84
CA PRO A 635 5.80 -15.98 61.01
C PRO A 635 6.69 -14.81 61.43
N ILE A 636 6.55 -13.70 60.72
CA ILE A 636 7.03 -12.40 61.18
C ILE A 636 6.42 -12.20 62.57
N LEU A 637 7.29 -12.26 63.59
CA LEU A 637 7.10 -11.68 64.92
C LEU A 637 6.20 -12.41 65.94
N ASN A 638 6.61 -13.60 66.38
CA ASN A 638 6.44 -13.98 67.79
C ASN A 638 7.66 -13.53 68.61
N PHE A 639 7.66 -12.27 69.08
CA PHE A 639 8.42 -11.93 70.28
C PHE A 639 7.59 -12.37 71.47
N ASN A 640 7.73 -13.63 71.87
CA ASN A 640 7.49 -14.03 73.25
C ASN A 640 8.18 -15.38 73.52
N THR A 641 8.92 -15.35 74.62
CA THR A 641 9.35 -16.45 75.50
C THR A 641 10.44 -17.41 75.02
N ASP A 642 11.52 -17.37 75.81
CA ASP A 642 12.45 -18.43 76.20
C ASP A 642 13.43 -18.97 75.15
N TYR A 643 14.60 -18.32 75.09
CA TYR A 643 15.86 -19.04 74.89
C TYR A 643 16.91 -18.54 75.89
N GLU A 644 17.42 -19.52 76.62
CA GLU A 644 18.31 -19.44 77.77
C GLU A 644 19.66 -18.77 77.47
N ASP A 645 20.24 -18.25 78.55
CA ASP A 645 21.60 -17.74 78.66
C ASP A 645 22.62 -18.67 77.99
N ASP A 646 23.39 -18.11 77.06
CA ASP A 646 24.83 -18.42 77.02
C ASP A 646 25.59 -17.11 76.99
N ALA A 647 26.32 -16.87 78.09
CA ALA A 647 27.00 -15.64 78.42
C ALA A 647 28.10 -15.31 77.40
N PHE A 648 27.92 -14.22 76.65
CA PHE A 648 28.99 -13.63 75.84
C PHE A 648 30.00 -12.94 76.76
N THR A 649 30.95 -13.72 77.27
CA THR A 649 32.07 -13.20 78.05
C THR A 649 33.11 -12.64 77.08
N LEU A 650 33.22 -11.30 77.05
CA LEU A 650 34.24 -10.57 76.28
C LEU A 650 35.65 -10.93 76.78
N LYS A 651 36.38 -11.74 76.01
CA LYS A 651 37.86 -11.78 76.09
C LYS A 651 38.43 -10.88 75.00
N SER A 652 38.88 -9.69 75.41
CA SER A 652 39.77 -8.81 74.67
C SER A 652 41.15 -9.48 74.52
N GLY A 653 41.61 -9.74 73.30
CA GLY A 653 42.97 -10.21 73.07
C GLY A 653 43.27 -10.74 71.67
N LEU A 654 43.19 -9.89 70.65
CA LEU A 654 43.92 -10.09 69.39
C LEU A 654 44.60 -8.78 68.99
N SER A 655 45.92 -8.86 68.77
CA SER A 655 46.78 -7.77 68.31
C SER A 655 46.24 -7.14 67.02
N LYS A 656 46.41 -5.81 66.88
CA LYS A 656 45.90 -5.00 65.76
C LYS A 656 46.36 -5.45 64.36
N GLU A 657 47.33 -6.36 64.25
CA GLU A 657 47.99 -6.72 62.99
C GLU A 657 47.32 -7.86 62.20
N ASN A 658 46.30 -8.54 62.73
CA ASN A 658 45.69 -9.73 62.08
C ASN A 658 44.14 -9.73 62.06
N ARG A 659 43.48 -8.57 61.95
CA ARG A 659 42.00 -8.52 61.81
C ARG A 659 41.59 -8.48 60.33
N ASP A 660 40.57 -9.25 59.97
CA ASP A 660 39.97 -9.19 58.63
C ASP A 660 39.43 -7.77 58.35
N THR A 661 39.57 -7.34 57.11
CA THR A 661 39.19 -6.00 56.66
C THR A 661 37.83 -6.02 55.96
N ILE A 662 36.89 -5.20 56.44
CA ILE A 662 35.57 -4.99 55.84
C ILE A 662 35.55 -3.65 55.11
N LEU A 663 35.05 -3.62 53.88
CA LEU A 663 34.70 -2.38 53.18
C LEU A 663 33.18 -2.21 53.14
N ILE A 664 32.68 -1.14 53.74
CA ILE A 664 31.26 -0.76 53.70
C ILE A 664 31.08 0.33 52.64
N ILE A 665 30.21 0.10 51.67
CA ILE A 665 29.85 1.03 50.59
C ILE A 665 28.38 1.41 50.79
N GLU A 666 28.12 2.60 51.31
CA GLU A 666 26.79 3.10 51.69
C GLU A 666 26.83 4.63 51.66
N ASP A 667 25.81 5.29 51.11
CA ASP A 667 25.76 6.76 51.02
C ASP A 667 25.23 7.40 52.32
N ASN A 668 24.38 6.68 53.07
CA ASN A 668 23.81 7.16 54.31
C ASN A 668 24.83 7.14 55.47
N GLN A 669 25.28 8.33 55.87
CA GLN A 669 26.29 8.52 56.92
C GLN A 669 25.90 7.94 58.28
N ASP A 670 24.62 7.97 58.65
CA ASP A 670 24.15 7.44 59.93
C ASP A 670 24.18 5.91 59.94
N LEU A 671 23.81 5.27 58.82
CA LEU A 671 23.90 3.82 58.67
C LEU A 671 25.36 3.35 58.62
N ILE A 672 26.25 4.08 57.90
CA ILE A 672 27.70 3.84 57.94
C ILE A 672 28.20 3.89 59.39
N LYS A 673 27.85 4.93 60.13
CA LYS A 673 28.28 5.12 61.53
C LYS A 673 27.78 3.98 62.42
N TYR A 674 26.52 3.57 62.26
CA TYR A 674 25.95 2.43 62.99
C TYR A 674 26.70 1.13 62.71
N LEU A 675 26.86 0.76 61.43
CA LEU A 675 27.54 -0.48 61.03
C LEU A 675 29.01 -0.47 61.44
N LYS A 676 29.71 0.66 61.22
CA LYS A 676 31.10 0.85 61.63
C LYS A 676 31.26 0.67 63.13
N ASN A 677 30.42 1.28 63.96
CA ASN A 677 30.51 1.16 65.41
C ASN A 677 30.35 -0.28 65.89
N LYS A 678 29.42 -1.05 65.30
CA LYS A 678 29.17 -2.44 65.70
C LYS A 678 30.23 -3.41 65.18
N LEU A 679 30.68 -3.25 63.92
CA LEU A 679 31.63 -4.17 63.29
C LEU A 679 33.09 -3.89 63.67
N SER A 680 33.45 -2.65 64.01
CA SER A 680 34.83 -2.29 64.42
C SER A 680 35.28 -2.94 65.73
N LEU A 681 34.35 -3.55 66.48
CA LEU A 681 34.67 -4.34 67.67
C LEU A 681 35.60 -5.52 67.32
N GLU A 682 35.34 -6.19 66.19
CA GLU A 682 36.03 -7.42 65.78
C GLU A 682 36.85 -7.26 64.48
N TYR A 683 36.47 -6.33 63.60
CA TYR A 683 37.04 -6.19 62.26
C TYR A 683 37.71 -4.83 62.02
N ASN A 684 38.56 -4.73 60.99
CA ASN A 684 39.06 -3.44 60.51
C ASN A 684 38.09 -2.87 59.46
N VAL A 685 37.38 -1.79 59.77
CA VAL A 685 36.28 -1.30 58.93
C VAL A 685 36.68 -0.04 58.15
N ASN A 686 36.71 -0.16 56.83
CA ASN A 686 36.83 0.95 55.87
C ASN A 686 35.46 1.29 55.27
N THR A 687 35.29 2.55 54.86
CA THR A 687 33.99 3.05 54.38
C THR A 687 34.12 3.85 53.08
N SER A 688 33.10 3.77 52.23
CA SER A 688 32.92 4.62 51.05
C SER A 688 31.45 4.98 50.87
N ASP A 689 31.19 6.13 50.28
CA ASP A 689 29.87 6.67 49.94
C ASP A 689 29.39 6.27 48.53
N GLY A 690 30.02 5.25 47.94
CA GLY A 690 29.83 4.86 46.54
C GLY A 690 30.84 5.50 45.58
N ASN A 691 31.28 6.73 45.84
CA ASN A 691 32.26 7.43 45.01
C ASN A 691 33.67 6.90 45.29
N GLY A 692 34.41 6.58 44.22
CA GLY A 692 35.74 5.95 44.32
C GLY A 692 35.73 4.60 45.04
N ALA A 693 34.56 3.95 45.19
CA ALA A 693 34.43 2.69 45.92
C ALA A 693 35.19 1.55 45.24
N LEU A 694 35.21 1.52 43.90
CA LEU A 694 36.00 0.59 43.10
C LEU A 694 37.49 0.80 43.32
N ASP A 695 37.96 2.06 43.25
CA ASP A 695 39.38 2.38 43.46
C ASP A 695 39.84 1.98 44.86
N LYS A 696 39.03 2.29 45.89
CA LYS A 696 39.29 1.83 47.27
C LYS A 696 39.28 0.30 47.38
N ALA A 697 38.37 -0.40 46.71
CA ALA A 697 38.36 -1.86 46.73
C ALA A 697 39.60 -2.46 46.05
N PHE A 698 40.05 -1.87 44.95
CA PHE A 698 41.27 -2.26 44.23
C PHE A 698 42.56 -1.95 45.00
N ASP A 699 42.56 -0.87 45.77
CA ASP A 699 43.70 -0.43 46.57
C ASP A 699 43.78 -1.12 47.92
N LEU A 700 42.65 -1.36 48.59
CA LEU A 700 42.62 -2.00 49.92
C LEU A 700 42.67 -3.52 49.81
N ILE A 701 42.00 -4.10 48.81
CA ILE A 701 41.74 -5.55 48.67
C ILE A 701 41.16 -6.11 50.00
N PRO A 702 39.93 -5.68 50.39
CA PRO A 702 39.31 -6.10 51.64
C PRO A 702 38.99 -7.60 51.65
N ASP A 703 38.77 -8.15 52.84
CA ASP A 703 38.40 -9.57 53.02
C ASP A 703 36.90 -9.81 52.79
N ILE A 704 36.06 -8.78 52.92
CA ILE A 704 34.63 -8.80 52.59
C ILE A 704 34.11 -7.39 52.29
N ILE A 705 33.12 -7.29 51.41
CA ILE A 705 32.48 -6.03 51.01
C ILE A 705 30.99 -6.08 51.39
N ILE A 706 30.49 -5.02 52.00
CA ILE A 706 29.06 -4.79 52.25
C ILE A 706 28.66 -3.56 51.43
N CYS A 707 27.74 -3.71 50.49
CA CYS A 707 27.44 -2.68 49.50
C CYS A 707 25.94 -2.40 49.41
N ASP A 708 25.54 -1.14 49.47
CA ASP A 708 24.17 -0.72 49.16
C ASP A 708 23.91 -0.72 47.65
N VAL A 709 22.67 -0.98 47.25
CA VAL A 709 22.26 -0.93 45.84
C VAL A 709 22.14 0.50 45.34
N ASN A 710 21.56 1.39 46.15
CA ASN A 710 21.18 2.74 45.73
C ASN A 710 22.26 3.76 46.07
N LEU A 711 23.33 3.75 45.29
CA LEU A 711 24.44 4.69 45.41
C LEU A 711 24.33 5.79 44.33
N PRO A 712 24.87 7.00 44.59
CA PRO A 712 24.65 8.18 43.74
C PRO A 712 25.27 8.09 42.33
N GLU A 713 26.39 7.39 42.14
CA GLU A 713 27.08 7.30 40.84
C GLU A 713 26.91 5.97 40.10
N LYS A 714 27.15 4.85 40.78
CA LYS A 714 27.07 3.51 40.20
C LYS A 714 26.19 2.63 41.06
N ASN A 715 25.32 1.86 40.42
CA ASN A 715 24.44 0.93 41.15
C ASN A 715 25.29 -0.13 41.87
N GLY A 716 24.94 -0.49 43.11
CA GLY A 716 25.66 -1.51 43.88
C GLY A 716 25.76 -2.88 43.18
N PHE A 717 24.78 -3.24 42.34
CA PHE A 717 24.86 -4.43 41.49
C PHE A 717 25.96 -4.31 40.43
N GLU A 718 26.12 -3.14 39.80
CA GLU A 718 27.18 -2.88 38.83
C GLU A 718 28.55 -2.86 39.49
N ILE A 719 28.64 -2.29 40.70
CA ILE A 719 29.88 -2.32 41.50
C ILE A 719 30.26 -3.78 41.81
N CYS A 720 29.29 -4.60 42.25
CA CYS A 720 29.52 -6.02 42.51
C CYS A 720 29.98 -6.77 41.26
N ASP A 721 29.30 -6.60 40.13
CA ASP A 721 29.64 -7.24 38.86
C ASP A 721 31.06 -6.88 38.40
N ILE A 722 31.44 -5.60 38.47
CA ILE A 722 32.79 -5.14 38.14
C ILE A 722 33.83 -5.78 39.08
N LEU A 723 33.56 -5.81 40.39
CA LEU A 723 34.48 -6.39 41.37
C LEU A 723 34.64 -7.90 41.20
N LYS A 724 33.57 -8.61 40.82
CA LYS A 724 33.57 -10.06 40.59
C LYS A 724 34.27 -10.44 39.28
N LYS A 725 34.26 -9.56 38.27
CA LYS A 725 34.98 -9.75 37.00
C LYS A 725 36.44 -9.28 37.03
N ASP A 726 36.83 -8.42 37.98
CA ASP A 726 38.20 -7.95 38.10
C ASP A 726 39.09 -8.97 38.84
N ILE A 727 40.22 -9.28 38.21
CA ILE A 727 41.15 -10.29 38.68
C ILE A 727 41.71 -10.00 40.08
N ARG A 728 41.72 -8.75 40.53
CA ARG A 728 42.24 -8.33 41.83
C ARG A 728 41.24 -8.59 42.95
N THR A 729 39.94 -8.59 42.65
CA THR A 729 38.86 -8.56 43.64
C THR A 729 37.85 -9.70 43.51
N SER A 730 37.88 -10.50 42.45
CA SER A 730 36.93 -11.60 42.16
C SER A 730 36.63 -12.52 43.36
N HIS A 731 37.70 -12.89 44.06
CA HIS A 731 37.69 -13.78 45.21
C HIS A 731 37.03 -13.19 46.48
N ILE A 732 36.78 -11.87 46.54
CA ILE A 732 36.28 -11.19 47.74
C ILE A 732 34.75 -11.41 47.87
N PRO A 733 34.25 -11.91 49.01
CA PRO A 733 32.82 -12.05 49.24
C PRO A 733 32.13 -10.67 49.29
N CYS A 734 30.96 -10.57 48.64
CA CYS A 734 30.16 -9.35 48.55
C CYS A 734 28.75 -9.58 49.11
N ILE A 735 28.35 -8.78 50.09
CA ILE A 735 26.98 -8.74 50.63
C ILE A 735 26.29 -7.48 50.09
N ILE A 736 25.13 -7.65 49.46
CA ILE A 736 24.31 -6.55 48.95
C ILE A 736 23.18 -6.23 49.92
N LEU A 737 23.08 -4.96 50.32
CA LEU A 737 21.96 -4.41 51.07
C LEU A 737 21.01 -3.71 50.08
N THR A 738 19.70 -4.02 50.12
CA THR A 738 18.75 -3.48 49.13
C THR A 738 17.41 -3.07 49.75
N ALA A 739 16.81 -1.98 49.29
CA ALA A 739 15.43 -1.62 49.63
C ALA A 739 14.37 -2.27 48.71
N TYR A 740 14.82 -2.92 47.63
CA TYR A 740 13.98 -3.57 46.63
C TYR A 740 13.57 -4.98 47.07
N ASP A 741 12.28 -5.28 46.94
CA ASP A 741 11.65 -6.57 47.30
C ASP A 741 11.21 -7.37 46.07
N SER A 742 11.54 -6.91 44.85
CA SER A 742 11.07 -7.52 43.60
C SER A 742 11.94 -8.71 43.15
N LYS A 743 11.29 -9.73 42.57
CA LYS A 743 11.94 -10.92 41.98
C LYS A 743 13.01 -10.56 40.94
N GLU A 744 12.76 -9.54 40.12
CA GLU A 744 13.71 -9.05 39.11
C GLU A 744 14.97 -8.43 39.75
N SER A 745 14.83 -7.70 40.86
CA SER A 745 15.98 -7.17 41.59
C SER A 745 16.78 -8.27 42.28
N TYR A 746 16.10 -9.34 42.72
CA TYR A 746 16.76 -10.52 43.29
C TYR A 746 17.53 -11.31 42.22
N ILE A 747 16.93 -11.51 41.04
CA ILE A 747 17.58 -12.15 39.88
C ILE A 747 18.82 -11.34 39.44
N LYS A 748 18.68 -10.02 39.26
CA LYS A 748 19.81 -9.12 38.95
C LYS A 748 20.90 -9.18 40.01
N GLY A 749 20.51 -9.33 41.27
CA GLY A 749 21.42 -9.59 42.37
C GLY A 749 22.24 -10.87 42.11
N LEU A 750 21.58 -12.01 41.95
CA LEU A 750 22.26 -13.28 41.70
C LEU A 750 23.16 -13.23 40.46
N GLU A 751 22.72 -12.57 39.38
CA GLU A 751 23.50 -12.37 38.15
C GLU A 751 24.76 -11.51 38.37
N SER A 752 24.75 -10.58 39.32
CA SER A 752 25.92 -9.74 39.65
C SER A 752 27.03 -10.47 40.42
N GLY A 753 26.82 -11.75 40.77
CA GLY A 753 27.80 -12.60 41.45
C GLY A 753 27.96 -12.34 42.94
N ALA A 754 27.03 -11.63 43.59
CA ALA A 754 27.11 -11.40 45.04
C ALA A 754 26.84 -12.69 45.85
N ASP A 755 27.49 -12.80 47.00
CA ASP A 755 27.45 -14.00 47.84
C ASP A 755 26.22 -14.01 48.77
N LEU A 756 25.64 -12.84 49.06
CA LEU A 756 24.42 -12.72 49.87
C LEU A 756 23.64 -11.43 49.58
N PHE A 757 22.30 -11.52 49.65
CA PHE A 757 21.37 -10.39 49.59
C PHE A 757 20.63 -10.22 50.91
N LEU A 758 20.54 -9.00 51.41
CA LEU A 758 19.73 -8.65 52.59
C LEU A 758 18.84 -7.44 52.29
N THR A 759 17.55 -7.56 52.60
CA THR A 759 16.57 -6.48 52.39
C THR A 759 16.55 -5.51 53.57
N LYS A 760 16.44 -4.20 53.29
CA LYS A 760 16.25 -3.14 54.28
C LYS A 760 14.73 -3.01 54.60
N PRO A 761 14.30 -3.01 55.88
CA PRO A 761 15.11 -3.09 57.11
C PRO A 761 15.65 -4.51 57.37
N PHE A 762 16.95 -4.62 57.68
CA PHE A 762 17.62 -5.89 58.02
C PHE A 762 17.88 -6.03 59.52
N SER A 763 17.99 -7.27 59.99
CA SER A 763 18.47 -7.56 61.34
C SER A 763 20.00 -7.55 61.38
N PHE A 764 20.59 -6.77 62.30
CA PHE A 764 22.05 -6.74 62.49
C PHE A 764 22.60 -8.12 62.89
N ALA A 765 21.86 -8.90 63.67
CA ALA A 765 22.27 -10.24 64.06
C ALA A 765 22.46 -11.18 62.85
N ILE A 766 21.56 -11.07 61.86
CA ILE A 766 21.65 -11.82 60.61
C ILE A 766 22.87 -11.36 59.82
N LEU A 767 23.04 -10.05 59.60
CA LEU A 767 24.19 -9.50 58.89
C LEU A 767 25.53 -9.94 59.50
N TYR A 768 25.67 -9.85 60.82
CA TYR A 768 26.88 -10.23 61.54
C TYR A 768 27.22 -11.71 61.37
N ARG A 769 26.23 -12.61 61.48
CA ARG A 769 26.43 -14.05 61.29
C ARG A 769 26.82 -14.38 59.85
N SER A 770 26.22 -13.70 58.88
CA SER A 770 26.56 -13.86 57.46
C SER A 770 28.00 -13.48 57.15
N VAL A 771 28.46 -12.32 57.67
CA VAL A 771 29.87 -11.89 57.53
C VAL A 771 30.81 -12.98 58.06
N LYS A 772 30.54 -13.49 59.27
CA LYS A 772 31.36 -14.53 59.90
C LYS A 772 31.40 -15.82 59.09
N ASN A 773 30.26 -16.26 58.55
CA ASN A 773 30.17 -17.48 57.75
C ASN A 773 30.90 -17.35 56.42
N LEU A 774 30.80 -16.21 55.73
CA LEU A 774 31.47 -15.98 54.45
C LEU A 774 33.00 -15.95 54.61
N LEU A 775 33.51 -15.28 55.65
CA LEU A 775 34.93 -15.28 55.97
C LEU A 775 35.45 -16.68 56.34
N TYR A 776 34.68 -17.43 57.14
CA TYR A 776 35.02 -18.82 57.48
C TYR A 776 35.07 -19.75 56.26
N ASN A 777 34.07 -19.67 55.37
CA ASN A 777 34.02 -20.46 54.14
C ASN A 777 35.21 -20.16 53.22
N ARG A 778 35.60 -18.88 53.14
CA ARG A 778 36.79 -18.44 52.41
C ARG A 778 38.07 -19.02 53.01
N GLU A 779 38.23 -19.02 54.34
CA GLU A 779 39.39 -19.64 55.00
C GLU A 779 39.46 -21.17 54.74
N LYS A 780 38.30 -21.84 54.71
CA LYS A 780 38.20 -23.28 54.40
C LYS A 780 38.59 -23.59 52.96
N LEU A 781 38.10 -22.81 51.99
CA LEU A 781 38.51 -22.90 50.58
C LEU A 781 40.02 -22.68 50.41
N ARG A 782 40.57 -21.68 51.10
CA ARG A 782 42.01 -21.40 51.11
C ARG A 782 42.84 -22.61 51.56
N LYS A 783 42.45 -23.27 52.67
CA LYS A 783 43.11 -24.49 53.17
C LYS A 783 43.05 -25.64 52.18
N HIS A 784 41.96 -25.75 51.41
CA HIS A 784 41.81 -26.76 50.36
C HIS A 784 42.81 -26.56 49.22
N TYR A 785 42.92 -25.33 48.68
CA TYR A 785 43.86 -25.04 47.59
C TYR A 785 45.33 -25.25 47.99
N ILE A 786 45.72 -24.85 49.20
CA ILE A 786 47.10 -25.05 49.70
C ILE A 786 47.49 -26.54 49.72
N LYS A 787 46.55 -27.44 50.01
CA LYS A 787 46.82 -28.88 50.10
C LYS A 787 47.05 -29.54 48.73
N ASN A 788 46.57 -28.94 47.65
CA ASN A 788 46.58 -29.51 46.29
C ASN A 788 47.58 -28.86 45.32
N ILE A 789 48.41 -27.90 45.78
CA ILE A 789 49.37 -27.13 44.95
C ILE A 789 50.32 -28.01 44.10
N TYR A 790 50.60 -29.25 44.50
CA TYR A 790 51.66 -30.09 43.93
C TYR A 790 51.18 -31.37 43.21
N LYS A 791 49.88 -31.53 42.95
CA LYS A 791 49.37 -32.68 42.16
C LYS A 791 48.95 -32.21 40.78
N THR A 792 49.78 -32.53 39.79
CA THR A 792 49.54 -32.26 38.37
C THR A 792 48.68 -33.38 37.78
N GLU A 793 47.36 -33.29 37.91
CA GLU A 793 46.44 -33.89 36.94
C GLU A 793 45.29 -32.91 36.68
N PRO A 794 45.04 -32.52 35.40
CA PRO A 794 43.92 -31.68 35.05
C PRO A 794 42.66 -32.54 35.00
N THR A 795 41.98 -32.70 36.14
CA THR A 795 40.65 -33.30 36.17
C THR A 795 39.63 -32.28 36.69
N GLU A 796 38.64 -32.04 35.83
CA GLU A 796 37.45 -31.19 35.97
C GLU A 796 37.66 -29.67 35.95
N LYS A 797 37.41 -29.09 34.75
CA LYS A 797 37.15 -27.67 34.56
C LYS A 797 35.90 -27.26 35.35
N ASN A 798 36.10 -26.75 36.56
CA ASN A 798 35.14 -25.88 37.21
C ASN A 798 35.65 -24.45 37.06
N ASN A 799 34.87 -23.59 36.38
CA ASN A 799 35.17 -22.19 36.09
C ASN A 799 35.34 -21.37 37.38
N LEU A 800 36.51 -21.44 38.01
CA LEU A 800 36.95 -20.51 39.04
C LEU A 800 38.01 -19.61 38.41
N PHE A 801 37.72 -18.32 38.33
CA PHE A 801 38.67 -17.27 37.91
C PHE A 801 40.02 -17.39 38.64
N GLU A 802 40.01 -17.92 39.86
CA GLU A 802 41.20 -18.17 40.67
C GLU A 802 42.06 -19.34 40.14
N GLN A 803 41.45 -20.40 39.60
CA GLN A 803 42.20 -21.50 38.96
C GLN A 803 42.83 -21.04 37.65
N ASP A 804 42.07 -20.33 36.80
CA ASP A 804 42.60 -19.78 35.54
C ASP A 804 43.79 -18.84 35.80
N PHE A 805 43.71 -18.00 36.84
CA PHE A 805 44.82 -17.13 37.23
C PHE A 805 46.04 -17.92 37.74
N ILE A 806 45.83 -18.96 38.57
CA ILE A 806 46.93 -19.81 39.04
C ILE A 806 47.57 -20.56 37.86
N ASP A 807 46.78 -21.04 36.91
CA ASP A 807 47.24 -21.77 35.73
C ASP A 807 48.01 -20.86 34.77
N GLU A 808 47.53 -19.64 34.51
CA GLU A 808 48.23 -18.64 33.69
C GLU A 808 49.55 -18.21 34.34
N MET A 809 49.53 -17.96 35.66
CA MET A 809 50.74 -17.69 36.43
C MET A 809 51.72 -18.86 36.36
N ASN A 810 51.24 -20.08 36.59
CA ASN A 810 52.05 -21.29 36.53
C ASN A 810 52.66 -21.48 35.15
N LYS A 811 51.89 -21.27 34.07
CA LYS A 811 52.37 -21.32 32.69
C LYS A 811 53.55 -20.37 32.48
N HIS A 812 53.42 -19.10 32.89
CA HIS A 812 54.52 -18.14 32.76
C HIS A 812 55.72 -18.49 33.62
N ILE A 813 55.52 -19.08 34.80
CA ILE A 813 56.63 -19.60 35.62
C ILE A 813 57.31 -20.77 34.89
N TYR A 814 56.56 -21.77 34.41
CA TYR A 814 57.06 -22.96 33.72
C TYR A 814 57.83 -22.62 32.43
N GLU A 815 57.34 -21.67 31.63
CA GLU A 815 57.99 -21.18 30.40
C GLU A 815 59.33 -20.46 30.63
N ASN A 816 59.59 -19.99 31.85
CA ASN A 816 60.78 -19.20 32.20
C ASN A 816 61.53 -19.85 33.39
N LEU A 817 61.41 -21.17 33.54
CA LEU A 817 61.99 -21.88 34.68
C LEU A 817 63.51 -21.90 34.66
N ASP A 818 64.12 -21.99 33.48
CA ASP A 818 65.55 -22.03 33.21
C ASP A 818 66.22 -20.65 33.30
N ASP A 819 65.45 -19.56 33.25
CA ASP A 819 65.95 -18.19 33.35
C ASP A 819 66.20 -17.77 34.81
N SER A 820 67.48 -17.70 35.19
CA SER A 820 67.89 -17.22 36.52
C SER A 820 67.59 -15.74 36.80
N SER A 821 67.33 -14.93 35.76
CA SER A 821 66.97 -13.52 35.86
C SER A 821 65.46 -13.27 36.03
N PHE A 822 64.64 -14.32 35.89
CA PHE A 822 63.18 -14.22 36.00
C PHE A 822 62.74 -13.76 37.41
N SER A 823 62.16 -12.56 37.48
CA SER A 823 61.78 -11.85 38.70
C SER A 823 60.27 -11.72 38.88
N VAL A 824 59.83 -11.38 40.10
CA VAL A 824 58.42 -11.11 40.41
C VAL A 824 57.90 -9.92 39.59
N GLU A 825 58.75 -8.94 39.29
CA GLU A 825 58.47 -7.80 38.42
C GLU A 825 58.08 -8.25 37.01
N GLN A 826 58.87 -9.15 36.41
CA GLN A 826 58.58 -9.66 35.06
C GLN A 826 57.31 -10.51 35.05
N LEU A 827 57.07 -11.31 36.10
CA LEU A 827 55.82 -12.06 36.25
C LEU A 827 54.61 -11.13 36.37
N ALA A 828 54.72 -10.04 37.14
CA ALA A 828 53.67 -9.04 37.30
C ALA A 828 53.35 -8.33 35.97
N VAL A 829 54.38 -7.98 35.18
CA VAL A 829 54.22 -7.42 33.83
C VAL A 829 53.50 -8.40 32.89
N LYS A 830 53.89 -9.69 32.89
CA LYS A 830 53.24 -10.72 32.06
C LYS A 830 51.77 -10.92 32.44
N LEU A 831 51.44 -10.87 33.74
CA LEU A 831 50.07 -10.95 34.26
C LEU A 831 49.30 -9.62 34.22
N LYS A 832 49.89 -8.55 33.68
CA LYS A 832 49.31 -7.20 33.56
C LYS A 832 48.79 -6.62 34.89
N ILE A 833 49.43 -6.94 36.02
CA ILE A 833 49.09 -6.40 37.34
C ILE A 833 50.32 -5.78 38.00
N SER A 834 50.13 -4.83 38.91
CA SER A 834 51.28 -4.27 39.64
C SER A 834 51.93 -5.29 40.57
N ARG A 835 53.23 -5.16 40.83
CA ARG A 835 53.97 -6.01 41.77
C ARG A 835 53.27 -6.11 43.12
N ILE A 836 52.81 -4.98 43.66
CA ILE A 836 52.14 -4.91 44.97
C ILE A 836 50.81 -5.67 44.94
N GLN A 837 50.01 -5.52 43.89
CA GLN A 837 48.75 -6.24 43.73
C GLN A 837 48.97 -7.75 43.56
N LEU A 838 50.00 -8.18 42.84
CA LEU A 838 50.38 -9.60 42.74
C LEU A 838 50.71 -10.18 44.12
N TYR A 839 51.53 -9.48 44.92
CA TYR A 839 51.84 -9.90 46.29
C TYR A 839 50.59 -10.02 47.16
N ARG A 840 49.71 -9.01 47.14
CA ARG A 840 48.48 -9.01 47.95
C ARG A 840 47.52 -10.11 47.51
N LYS A 841 47.34 -10.30 46.20
CA LYS A 841 46.48 -11.35 45.65
C LYS A 841 46.99 -12.75 46.00
N ILE A 842 48.29 -13.01 45.84
CA ILE A 842 48.88 -14.31 46.17
C ILE A 842 48.86 -14.56 47.68
N LYS A 843 49.09 -13.52 48.50
CA LYS A 843 48.93 -13.62 49.95
C LYS A 843 47.48 -13.93 50.34
N ALA A 844 46.50 -13.30 49.68
CA ALA A 844 45.08 -13.53 49.92
C ALA A 844 44.64 -14.95 49.53
N ILE A 845 45.11 -15.47 48.39
CA ILE A 845 44.72 -16.78 47.85
C ILE A 845 45.51 -17.95 48.47
N LEU A 846 46.84 -17.81 48.64
CA LEU A 846 47.74 -18.93 48.98
C LEU A 846 48.47 -18.76 50.32
N ASN A 847 48.40 -17.58 50.95
CA ASN A 847 49.06 -17.27 52.23
C ASN A 847 50.60 -17.43 52.25
N ILE A 848 51.24 -17.40 51.09
CA ILE A 848 52.69 -17.46 50.91
C ILE A 848 53.13 -16.28 50.04
N SER A 849 54.42 -15.94 50.08
CA SER A 849 54.94 -14.92 49.17
C SER A 849 55.07 -15.49 47.75
N ILE A 850 54.88 -14.65 46.73
CA ILE A 850 55.05 -15.07 45.32
C ILE A 850 56.50 -15.51 45.03
N SER A 851 57.48 -14.94 45.73
CA SER A 851 58.88 -15.35 45.65
C SER A 851 59.08 -16.78 46.13
N ASP A 852 58.49 -17.13 47.28
CA ASP A 852 58.54 -18.50 47.82
C ASP A 852 57.82 -19.47 46.88
N TYR A 853 56.73 -19.03 46.24
CA TYR A 853 55.97 -19.84 45.30
C TYR A 853 56.80 -20.23 44.06
N ILE A 854 57.46 -19.25 43.41
CA ILE A 854 58.35 -19.52 42.25
C ILE A 854 59.49 -20.46 42.65
N GLN A 855 60.13 -20.19 43.79
CA GLN A 855 61.22 -21.02 44.30
C GLN A 855 60.74 -22.46 44.57
N ASN A 856 59.53 -22.63 45.08
CA ASN A 856 58.93 -23.93 45.32
C ASN A 856 58.70 -24.73 44.04
N ILE A 857 58.24 -24.09 42.96
CA ILE A 857 58.05 -24.74 41.66
C ILE A 857 59.40 -25.18 41.07
N ARG A 858 60.42 -24.31 41.09
CA ARG A 858 61.78 -24.64 40.61
C ARG A 858 62.33 -25.89 41.31
N LEU A 859 62.13 -25.99 42.62
CA LEU A 859 62.57 -27.14 43.42
C LEU A 859 61.82 -28.44 43.11
N GLU A 860 60.49 -28.38 42.89
CA GLU A 860 59.73 -29.57 42.49
C GLU A 860 60.11 -30.04 41.07
N LYS A 861 60.36 -29.11 40.13
CA LYS A 861 60.86 -29.50 38.80
C LYS A 861 62.24 -30.13 38.88
N ALA A 862 63.13 -29.57 39.69
CA ALA A 862 64.47 -30.13 39.92
C ALA A 862 64.39 -31.54 40.54
N LYS A 863 63.42 -31.78 41.42
CA LYS A 863 63.16 -33.09 42.03
C LYS A 863 62.73 -34.15 40.99
N SER A 864 61.91 -33.79 40.02
CA SER A 864 61.57 -34.68 38.88
C SER A 864 62.79 -34.93 37.99
N LEU A 865 63.54 -33.88 37.62
CA LEU A 865 64.76 -34.03 36.80
C LEU A 865 65.86 -34.86 37.49
N LEU A 866 65.96 -34.82 38.82
CA LEU A 866 66.92 -35.63 39.57
C LEU A 866 66.66 -37.14 39.43
N LYS A 867 65.39 -37.54 39.22
CA LYS A 867 64.97 -38.93 39.01
C LYS A 867 64.99 -39.35 37.54
N GLU A 868 64.58 -38.46 36.64
CA GLU A 868 64.30 -38.80 35.24
C GLU A 868 65.46 -38.49 34.28
N SER A 869 66.39 -37.60 34.65
CA SER A 869 67.44 -37.12 33.74
C SER A 869 68.85 -37.61 34.12
N THR A 870 69.70 -37.76 33.10
CA THR A 870 71.13 -38.09 33.22
C THR A 870 72.02 -36.87 33.48
N LEU A 871 71.45 -35.67 33.54
CA LEU A 871 72.18 -34.41 33.75
C LEU A 871 72.90 -34.39 35.11
N SER A 872 74.04 -33.71 35.22
CA SER A 872 74.71 -33.47 36.51
C SER A 872 73.86 -32.58 37.44
N ILE A 873 74.13 -32.63 38.75
CA ILE A 873 73.41 -31.80 39.73
C ILE A 873 73.57 -30.30 39.42
N SER A 874 74.75 -29.90 38.92
CA SER A 874 75.02 -28.53 38.49
C SER A 874 74.20 -28.13 37.25
N GLU A 875 74.10 -29.01 36.25
CA GLU A 875 73.26 -28.77 35.06
C GLU A 875 71.78 -28.69 35.42
N ILE A 876 71.28 -29.53 36.34
CA ILE A 876 69.91 -29.44 36.83
C ILE A 876 69.66 -28.12 37.56
N ALA A 877 70.60 -27.66 38.38
CA ALA A 877 70.47 -26.39 39.08
C ALA A 877 70.29 -25.21 38.10
N TYR A 878 71.09 -25.20 37.03
CA TYR A 878 70.97 -24.18 35.98
C TYR A 878 69.70 -24.35 35.14
N SER A 879 69.32 -25.58 34.78
CA SER A 879 68.13 -25.85 33.95
C SER A 879 66.80 -25.53 34.65
N VAL A 880 66.81 -25.35 35.97
CA VAL A 880 65.66 -24.89 36.76
C VAL A 880 65.87 -23.47 37.33
N GLY A 881 66.81 -22.71 36.75
CA GLY A 881 66.93 -21.26 36.93
C GLY A 881 67.56 -20.83 38.25
N PHE A 882 68.37 -21.67 38.89
CA PHE A 882 69.19 -21.23 40.03
C PHE A 882 70.48 -20.57 39.53
N SER A 883 70.83 -19.42 40.12
CA SER A 883 72.05 -18.68 39.80
C SER A 883 73.34 -19.37 40.23
N SER A 884 73.28 -20.29 41.21
CA SER A 884 74.42 -21.14 41.58
C SER A 884 73.99 -22.53 42.07
N PRO A 885 74.76 -23.60 41.77
CA PRO A 885 74.52 -24.95 42.28
C PRO A 885 74.60 -25.07 43.81
N SER A 886 75.40 -24.21 44.46
CA SER A 886 75.50 -24.16 45.92
C SER A 886 74.21 -23.65 46.57
N TYR A 887 73.61 -22.60 46.00
CA TYR A 887 72.32 -22.07 46.47
C TYR A 887 71.20 -23.09 46.26
N PHE A 888 71.14 -23.71 45.08
CA PHE A 888 70.21 -24.80 44.79
C PHE A 888 70.29 -25.93 45.83
N SER A 889 71.49 -26.41 46.13
CA SER A 889 71.69 -27.54 47.05
C SER A 889 71.21 -27.24 48.48
N SER A 890 71.47 -26.03 48.98
CA SER A 890 71.01 -25.57 50.30
C SER A 890 69.49 -25.45 50.34
N THR A 891 68.88 -24.82 49.35
CA THR A 891 67.41 -24.64 49.30
C THR A 891 66.69 -25.99 49.13
N PHE A 892 67.21 -26.87 48.27
CA PHE A 892 66.65 -28.22 48.07
C PHE A 892 66.70 -29.05 49.35
N LYS A 893 67.85 -29.02 50.07
CA LYS A 893 68.00 -29.68 51.37
C LYS A 893 67.05 -29.09 52.43
N ASN A 894 66.87 -27.78 52.45
CA ASN A 894 65.96 -27.14 53.42
C ASN A 894 64.50 -27.56 53.22
N LYS A 895 64.06 -27.65 51.96
CA LYS A 895 62.69 -28.04 51.58
C LYS A 895 62.43 -29.53 51.73
N PHE A 896 63.27 -30.39 51.15
CA PHE A 896 63.03 -31.85 51.09
C PHE A 896 63.75 -32.65 52.18
N LYS A 897 64.50 -31.98 53.07
CA LYS A 897 65.33 -32.57 54.14
C LYS A 897 66.44 -33.52 53.66
N LEU A 898 66.61 -33.69 52.35
CA LEU A 898 67.64 -34.52 51.70
C LEU A 898 68.47 -33.68 50.74
N SER A 899 69.76 -34.00 50.59
CA SER A 899 70.61 -33.35 49.58
C SER A 899 70.22 -33.81 48.16
N PRO A 900 70.41 -33.00 47.11
CA PRO A 900 70.14 -33.43 45.73
C PRO A 900 70.87 -34.73 45.34
N LYS A 901 72.11 -34.92 45.82
CA LYS A 901 72.90 -36.13 45.58
C LYS A 901 72.30 -37.36 46.27
N SER A 902 71.87 -37.20 47.52
CA SER A 902 71.19 -38.26 48.28
C SER A 902 69.82 -38.59 47.67
N TYR A 903 69.13 -37.60 47.13
CA TYR A 903 67.81 -37.77 46.54
C TYR A 903 67.86 -38.50 45.19
N ARG A 904 68.94 -38.36 44.41
CA ARG A 904 69.14 -39.11 43.16
C ARG A 904 69.54 -40.58 43.39
N GLY A 905 70.22 -40.87 44.49
CA GLY A 905 70.68 -42.22 44.83
C GLY A 905 69.59 -43.11 45.47
N ASN A 906 68.41 -42.55 45.74
CA ASN A 906 67.20 -43.21 46.23
C ASN A 906 66.11 -43.11 45.17
#